data_AF-A0A1L9VPU2-F1
#
_entry.id   AF-A0A1L9VPU2-F1
#
_cell.length_a   1.000
_cell.length_b   1.000
_cell.length_c   1.000
_cell.angle_alpha   90.00
_cell.angle_beta   90.00
_cell.angle_gamma   90.00
#
_symmetry.space_group_name_H-M   'P 1'
#
loop_
_entity.id
_entity.type
_entity.pdbx_description
1 polymer ?
#
loop_
_entity_poly.entity_id
_entity_poly.type
_entity_poly.pdbx_seq_one_letter_code
_entity_poly.pdbx_strand_id
1 'polypeptide(L)'
;MDNTVESDSTSEIDDQTKAWESDPRLVTQRLHDADNELNSLECGIGHRVQASRSVLALVLDEECVFAGLQGGDIVAWSLETYDLVLSVHAHKESVLGLYLSEDGDLLFSSGGDSVVNVWSTRTFDRLYSVYSHHDVGDIFAVAYSSTLKTIYCGGQNTSIQWCDLSKTDAAATQTSAAHLSRRTHRFFDSRGPDGTRAPRPDSSSDGSAQGGQVLTFKRDHHRLFSHHGYVNAVLLVRGLIESAPTEEVLLSGAGDGVVKLWRLGDDGNTAPTQMAKLQNGDPVLSIAVDGSFLYCGLAGGALNIWNLDSHQLVKRITRHTGDLWAVDIIRGIAVCGDSNGIVKKFNSRFEEVGSWVAHEGTMLASAAGHFKDRRIYATGGNDNTVGIWDLTEFSMNQDEVPPISNDELVNALAKFVAFKTISASPKFNGECNQGAAFLRRHCNYLGAKTKLLTTGDDTNPIVHARFNATSPHKTDKTVLFYGHYDVVGADTNRPKWKTDPYQLTSINGFLYGRGVSDNKGPILAALYAAADLARTKDLRCNVVFLIEGEEESGSQNFHDTVRQHKDQIGPVNWILLANSYWLDDSNPCLTYGQRGVVHANLIVTSDHPDLHSGIDGSALLDEPLKDLSMLVNTLIAPKGRITLPNFYDPVLPPTQAEKHRYAAIADILLPRHPEIADPEALVTSLMHRWREPSLTIHSIEVPGSSKSATTTISRKAKASLSIRIVPNQDANEVAANLTAFAQEQFDNLESGNELTVEITGKSDAWLGDPDNEIFETLADAITTAWTPDTHATKHHYPPIASSPSLSLSLSPGPATPAPAAGVTGGDNAAAASRPELLRKDSSDSLASHIDRIIMSTTSSSARKNATRKGSAVGTTVPTSSTLTSKSTGTGTGTGTGNATSSSSSGTDTPDPDTSKTIDEGSTHLSREPPTEPRPSHPQTGEKLDSPSRTGVRPIYIREGGSIPTIRFLEKEFSAPAANLPCGQASDNAHLDNERLRVENLYKSREILRYVFGRLPEKARE
;
A
#
# COMPACT_ATOMS: atom_id res chain seq x y z
N MET A 1 -31.02 -60.90 -18.45
CA MET A 1 -30.55 -59.55 -18.82
C MET A 1 -30.59 -58.70 -17.55
N ASP A 2 -29.78 -58.99 -16.52
CA ASP A 2 -28.31 -59.16 -16.43
C ASP A 2 -27.62 -57.79 -16.35
N ASN A 3 -26.71 -57.47 -15.41
CA ASN A 3 -26.29 -58.02 -14.09
C ASN A 3 -25.77 -56.77 -13.30
N THR A 4 -25.85 -56.55 -11.98
CA THR A 4 -25.28 -57.30 -10.82
C THR A 4 -23.77 -57.58 -10.98
N VAL A 5 -22.89 -57.52 -9.97
CA VAL A 5 -23.03 -57.61 -8.50
C VAL A 5 -21.77 -57.00 -7.79
N GLU A 6 -21.78 -56.91 -6.44
CA GLU A 6 -20.70 -56.95 -5.39
C GLU A 6 -19.18 -56.81 -5.76
N SER A 7 -18.24 -56.25 -4.98
CA SER A 7 -17.88 -56.13 -3.52
C SER A 7 -16.64 -56.96 -3.12
N ASP A 8 -16.23 -56.87 -1.84
CA ASP A 8 -14.98 -57.40 -1.20
C ASP A 8 -13.63 -56.77 -1.61
N SER A 9 -12.58 -56.58 -0.78
CA SER A 9 -12.21 -56.81 0.65
C SER A 9 -10.99 -57.73 0.88
N THR A 10 -10.21 -57.49 1.96
CA THR A 10 -9.00 -58.24 2.44
C THR A 10 -7.76 -58.19 1.51
N SER A 11 -6.48 -58.40 1.88
CA SER A 11 -5.67 -58.53 3.14
C SER A 11 -4.17 -58.29 2.75
N GLU A 12 -3.27 -57.61 3.48
CA GLU A 12 -2.61 -57.88 4.79
C GLU A 12 -1.38 -58.86 4.74
N ILE A 13 -0.36 -58.64 5.61
CA ILE A 13 0.87 -59.45 5.89
C ILE A 13 1.99 -59.38 4.81
N ASP A 14 3.31 -59.30 5.06
CA ASP A 14 4.21 -58.95 6.22
C ASP A 14 4.79 -57.50 6.01
N ASP A 15 5.75 -56.84 6.71
CA ASP A 15 6.90 -57.02 7.64
C ASP A 15 8.25 -57.62 7.12
N GLN A 16 9.37 -56.94 7.47
CA GLN A 16 10.50 -57.60 8.17
C GLN A 16 11.50 -56.60 8.84
N THR A 17 11.21 -56.15 10.07
CA THR A 17 12.20 -55.93 11.17
C THR A 17 13.34 -54.87 11.01
N LYS A 18 14.00 -54.33 12.06
CA LYS A 18 13.97 -54.60 13.52
C LYS A 18 14.32 -53.35 14.35
N ALA A 19 14.00 -53.41 15.65
CA ALA A 19 14.09 -52.31 16.62
C ALA A 19 15.50 -51.77 16.93
N TRP A 20 15.54 -50.50 17.37
CA TRP A 20 16.39 -50.05 18.45
C TRP A 20 15.51 -49.32 19.48
N GLU A 21 15.61 -49.70 20.76
CA GLU A 21 14.87 -49.04 21.85
C GLU A 21 15.66 -47.82 22.36
N SER A 22 14.98 -46.71 22.63
CA SER A 22 15.56 -45.60 23.40
C SER A 22 14.47 -44.88 24.21
N ASP A 23 14.83 -44.39 25.40
CA ASP A 23 13.90 -43.83 26.39
C ASP A 23 13.24 -42.54 25.87
N PRO A 24 11.88 -42.44 25.84
CA PRO A 24 11.16 -41.24 25.47
C PRO A 24 11.57 -39.98 26.25
N ARG A 25 12.14 -40.11 27.45
CA ARG A 25 12.56 -39.01 28.31
C ARG A 25 13.83 -38.30 27.84
N LEU A 26 14.62 -38.92 26.96
CA LEU A 26 15.90 -38.36 26.47
C LEU A 26 15.78 -37.58 25.15
N VAL A 27 14.66 -37.72 24.43
CA VAL A 27 14.41 -36.98 23.18
C VAL A 27 13.98 -35.53 23.48
N THR A 28 13.11 -35.34 24.47
CA THR A 28 12.60 -34.02 24.88
C THR A 28 13.71 -33.06 25.29
N GLN A 29 14.80 -33.58 25.89
CA GLN A 29 15.88 -32.76 26.42
C GLN A 29 16.85 -32.24 25.34
N ARG A 30 16.87 -32.81 24.12
CA ARG A 30 17.73 -32.35 23.02
C ARG A 30 17.05 -31.40 22.03
N LEU A 31 15.77 -31.10 22.24
CA LEU A 31 15.00 -30.11 21.47
C LEU A 31 14.84 -28.77 22.21
N HIS A 32 15.53 -28.57 23.34
CA HIS A 32 15.57 -27.28 24.06
C HIS A 32 16.91 -26.53 23.90
N ASP A 33 17.99 -27.22 23.55
CA ASP A 33 19.34 -26.63 23.47
C ASP A 33 19.73 -26.12 22.06
N ALA A 34 18.81 -26.13 21.09
CA ALA A 34 19.10 -25.86 19.67
C ALA A 34 18.39 -24.63 19.05
N ASP A 35 17.23 -24.22 19.57
CA ASP A 35 16.46 -23.06 19.07
C ASP A 35 16.60 -21.80 19.96
N ASN A 36 17.44 -21.85 21.00
CA ASN A 36 17.44 -20.91 22.11
C ASN A 36 18.30 -19.62 21.89
N GLU A 37 18.55 -19.23 20.64
CA GLU A 37 19.21 -17.96 20.26
C GLU A 37 18.37 -17.09 19.30
N LEU A 38 17.04 -17.06 19.47
CA LEU A 38 16.16 -16.03 18.90
C LEU A 38 15.33 -15.32 19.97
N ASN A 39 15.96 -14.39 20.70
CA ASN A 39 15.35 -13.31 21.50
C ASN A 39 13.98 -13.63 22.14
N SER A 40 13.96 -14.60 23.05
CA SER A 40 12.89 -14.80 24.01
C SER A 40 12.81 -13.63 25.00
N LEU A 41 12.22 -12.52 24.56
CA LEU A 41 11.71 -11.48 25.45
C LEU A 41 10.50 -12.06 26.21
N GLU A 42 10.80 -12.76 27.30
CA GLU A 42 9.80 -13.31 28.20
C GLU A 42 8.88 -12.19 28.70
N CYS A 43 7.58 -12.33 28.45
CA CYS A 43 6.57 -11.42 28.97
C CYS A 43 6.39 -11.72 30.46
N GLY A 44 7.21 -11.08 31.29
CA GLY A 44 7.24 -11.30 32.74
C GLY A 44 5.84 -11.26 33.37
N ILE A 45 5.56 -12.20 34.26
CA ILE A 45 4.30 -12.22 35.01
C ILE A 45 4.30 -10.99 35.92
N GLY A 46 3.42 -10.03 35.64
CA GLY A 46 3.30 -8.79 36.42
C GLY A 46 2.77 -9.04 37.84
N HIS A 47 1.78 -9.93 37.96
CA HIS A 47 1.35 -10.53 39.21
C HIS A 47 0.65 -11.88 38.96
N ARG A 48 0.51 -12.71 39.98
CA ARG A 48 -0.41 -13.85 39.99
C ARG A 48 -1.18 -13.84 41.31
N VAL A 49 -2.49 -14.05 41.27
CA VAL A 49 -3.34 -14.15 42.46
C VAL A 49 -4.01 -15.53 42.51
N GLN A 50 -4.26 -16.01 43.72
CA GLN A 50 -4.81 -17.35 43.97
C GLN A 50 -6.32 -17.27 44.21
N ALA A 51 -7.10 -17.90 43.35
CA ALA A 51 -8.51 -18.15 43.57
C ALA A 51 -8.72 -19.38 44.48
N SER A 52 -9.90 -19.50 45.09
CA SER A 52 -10.27 -20.66 45.90
C SER A 52 -10.56 -21.93 45.06
N ARG A 53 -10.86 -21.75 43.78
CA ARG A 53 -11.32 -22.77 42.82
C ARG A 53 -10.99 -22.36 41.37
N SER A 54 -11.21 -23.26 40.41
CA SER A 54 -11.00 -23.03 38.98
C SER A 54 -11.66 -21.73 38.51
N VAL A 55 -10.91 -20.91 37.77
CA VAL A 55 -11.42 -19.68 37.15
C VAL A 55 -11.98 -20.01 35.79
N LEU A 56 -13.26 -19.69 35.56
CA LEU A 56 -14.02 -20.08 34.37
C LEU A 56 -14.43 -18.89 33.50
N ALA A 57 -14.50 -17.69 34.09
CA ALA A 57 -14.78 -16.44 33.39
C ALA A 57 -13.98 -15.29 34.02
N LEU A 58 -13.61 -14.29 33.21
CA LEU A 58 -12.90 -13.08 33.64
C LEU A 58 -13.52 -11.85 32.99
N VAL A 59 -13.46 -10.71 33.69
CA VAL A 59 -13.62 -9.38 33.08
C VAL A 59 -12.81 -8.35 33.88
N LEU A 60 -12.38 -7.28 33.19
CA LEU A 60 -11.57 -6.19 33.75
C LEU A 60 -12.37 -4.89 33.78
N ASP A 61 -12.13 -4.11 34.83
CA ASP A 61 -12.67 -2.78 35.11
C ASP A 61 -11.51 -1.78 35.31
N GLU A 62 -11.79 -0.47 35.43
CA GLU A 62 -10.77 0.56 35.66
C GLU A 62 -10.03 0.41 37.00
N GLU A 63 -10.59 -0.30 38.00
CA GLU A 63 -9.94 -0.53 39.30
C GLU A 63 -9.69 -2.02 39.64
N CYS A 64 -10.49 -2.96 39.12
CA CYS A 64 -10.49 -4.36 39.56
C CYS A 64 -10.46 -5.41 38.43
N VAL A 65 -10.01 -6.63 38.76
CA VAL A 65 -10.21 -7.84 37.96
C VAL A 65 -11.25 -8.74 38.62
N PHE A 66 -12.31 -9.08 37.90
CA PHE A 66 -13.38 -9.97 38.36
C PHE A 66 -13.21 -11.37 37.78
N ALA A 67 -13.34 -12.39 38.63
CA ALA A 67 -13.31 -13.79 38.23
C ALA A 67 -14.58 -14.53 38.66
N GLY A 68 -15.17 -15.25 37.70
CA GLY A 68 -16.24 -16.21 37.93
C GLY A 68 -15.65 -17.59 38.24
N LEU A 69 -15.99 -18.16 39.39
CA LEU A 69 -15.41 -19.40 39.87
C LEU A 69 -16.34 -20.62 39.71
N GLN A 70 -15.71 -21.77 39.61
CA GLN A 70 -16.37 -23.07 39.69
C GLN A 70 -17.12 -23.24 41.02
N GLY A 71 -18.43 -23.50 40.97
CA GLY A 71 -19.30 -23.56 42.14
C GLY A 71 -19.91 -22.22 42.61
N GLY A 72 -19.82 -21.15 41.81
CA GLY A 72 -20.81 -20.07 41.86
C GLY A 72 -20.40 -18.76 42.54
N ASP A 73 -19.17 -18.67 43.04
CA ASP A 73 -18.62 -17.44 43.61
C ASP A 73 -18.12 -16.49 42.51
N ILE A 74 -18.36 -15.19 42.69
CA ILE A 74 -17.63 -14.12 42.00
C ILE A 74 -16.65 -13.52 43.01
N VAL A 75 -15.39 -13.41 42.62
CA VAL A 75 -14.32 -12.77 43.40
C VAL A 75 -13.71 -11.62 42.60
N ALA A 76 -13.20 -10.61 43.30
CA ALA A 76 -12.50 -9.50 42.66
C ALA A 76 -11.22 -9.11 43.41
N TRP A 77 -10.16 -8.81 42.66
CA TRP A 77 -8.91 -8.29 43.19
C TRP A 77 -8.65 -6.88 42.67
N SER A 78 -8.09 -6.02 43.52
CA SER A 78 -7.65 -4.68 43.12
C SER A 78 -6.47 -4.77 42.14
N LEU A 79 -6.48 -3.99 41.07
CA LEU A 79 -5.33 -3.85 40.17
C LEU A 79 -4.24 -2.88 40.70
N GLU A 80 -4.50 -2.22 41.84
CA GLU A 80 -3.53 -1.40 42.59
C GLU A 80 -2.70 -2.24 43.56
N THR A 81 -3.34 -3.06 44.39
CA THR A 81 -2.66 -3.81 45.48
C THR A 81 -2.63 -5.32 45.29
N TYR A 82 -3.42 -5.86 44.36
CA TYR A 82 -3.67 -7.29 44.16
C TYR A 82 -4.31 -8.02 45.36
N ASP A 83 -4.80 -7.28 46.37
CA ASP A 83 -5.62 -7.82 47.46
C ASP A 83 -7.02 -8.21 46.96
N LEU A 84 -7.62 -9.20 47.64
CA LEU A 84 -9.01 -9.61 47.42
C LEU A 84 -9.96 -8.54 48.01
N VAL A 85 -10.65 -7.80 47.14
CA VAL A 85 -11.60 -6.73 47.50
C VAL A 85 -13.01 -7.28 47.69
N LEU A 86 -13.41 -8.26 46.87
CA LEU A 86 -14.77 -8.81 46.82
C LEU A 86 -14.77 -10.34 46.83
N SER A 87 -15.72 -10.94 47.54
CA SER A 87 -16.11 -12.33 47.38
C SER A 87 -17.61 -12.47 47.66
N VAL A 88 -18.39 -12.86 46.66
CA VAL A 88 -19.86 -12.95 46.71
C VAL A 88 -20.33 -14.24 46.07
N HIS A 89 -21.15 -15.01 46.80
CA HIS A 89 -21.81 -16.20 46.27
C HIS A 89 -22.97 -15.77 45.36
N ALA A 90 -22.73 -15.86 44.04
CA ALA A 90 -23.55 -15.23 43.01
C ALA A 90 -24.55 -16.20 42.37
N HIS A 91 -24.10 -17.43 42.10
CA HIS A 91 -24.87 -18.51 41.45
C HIS A 91 -24.83 -19.78 42.31
N LYS A 92 -25.78 -20.70 42.10
CA LYS A 92 -25.83 -21.98 42.84
C LYS A 92 -24.92 -23.05 42.26
N GLU A 93 -24.58 -22.91 41.00
CA GLU A 93 -23.60 -23.69 40.27
C GLU A 93 -22.52 -22.74 39.75
N SER A 94 -21.48 -23.27 39.10
CA SER A 94 -20.39 -22.50 38.48
C SER A 94 -20.84 -21.24 37.72
N VAL A 95 -20.11 -20.14 37.92
CA VAL A 95 -20.19 -18.96 37.05
C VAL A 95 -19.45 -19.31 35.76
N LEU A 96 -20.09 -19.15 34.61
CA LEU A 96 -19.59 -19.60 33.30
C LEU A 96 -19.28 -18.44 32.35
N GLY A 97 -19.89 -17.27 32.56
CA GLY A 97 -19.64 -16.07 31.79
C GLY A 97 -19.74 -14.82 32.66
N LEU A 98 -18.87 -13.84 32.38
CA LEU A 98 -18.92 -12.49 32.91
C LEU A 98 -18.91 -11.49 31.74
N TYR A 99 -19.63 -10.39 31.88
CA TYR A 99 -19.65 -9.29 30.90
C TYR A 99 -19.84 -7.96 31.62
N LEU A 100 -19.10 -6.93 31.22
CA LEU A 100 -19.20 -5.57 31.76
C LEU A 100 -19.85 -4.65 30.72
N SER A 101 -20.72 -3.73 31.14
CA SER A 101 -21.34 -2.76 30.24
C SER A 101 -20.32 -1.74 29.69
N GLU A 102 -20.63 -1.15 28.52
CA GLU A 102 -19.80 -0.10 27.88
C GLU A 102 -19.55 1.14 28.79
N ASP A 103 -20.36 1.33 29.83
CA ASP A 103 -20.28 2.42 30.81
C ASP A 103 -19.69 1.99 32.18
N GLY A 104 -19.27 0.74 32.32
CA GLY A 104 -18.67 0.18 33.55
C GLY A 104 -19.63 0.00 34.74
N ASP A 105 -20.86 0.51 34.69
CA ASP A 105 -21.77 0.56 35.85
C ASP A 105 -22.50 -0.77 36.16
N LEU A 106 -22.53 -1.71 35.21
CA LEU A 106 -23.25 -2.99 35.32
C LEU A 106 -22.36 -4.19 35.00
N LEU A 107 -22.21 -5.08 35.98
CA LEU A 107 -21.62 -6.40 35.80
C LEU A 107 -22.72 -7.44 35.59
N PHE A 108 -22.58 -8.26 34.54
CA PHE A 108 -23.45 -9.37 34.22
C PHE A 108 -22.74 -10.69 34.51
N SER A 109 -23.43 -11.65 35.10
CA SER A 109 -22.91 -13.00 35.33
C SER A 109 -23.90 -14.06 34.90
N SER A 110 -23.44 -15.06 34.14
CA SER A 110 -24.21 -16.25 33.77
C SER A 110 -23.64 -17.49 34.44
N GLY A 111 -24.49 -18.47 34.76
CA GLY A 111 -24.07 -19.68 35.48
C GLY A 111 -24.78 -20.95 35.04
N GLY A 112 -24.28 -22.08 35.54
CA GLY A 112 -24.84 -23.41 35.30
C GLY A 112 -26.20 -23.67 35.97
N ASP A 113 -26.70 -22.71 36.77
CA ASP A 113 -28.04 -22.75 37.37
C ASP A 113 -29.14 -22.20 36.45
N SER A 114 -28.82 -21.96 35.16
CA SER A 114 -29.68 -21.36 34.13
C SER A 114 -30.18 -19.95 34.46
N VAL A 115 -29.39 -19.18 35.22
CA VAL A 115 -29.68 -17.79 35.60
C VAL A 115 -28.68 -16.83 34.97
N VAL A 116 -29.13 -15.62 34.64
CA VAL A 116 -28.27 -14.45 34.43
C VAL A 116 -28.54 -13.44 35.54
N ASN A 117 -27.54 -13.12 36.36
CA ASN A 117 -27.63 -12.07 37.39
C ASN A 117 -26.99 -10.78 36.87
N VAL A 118 -27.48 -9.63 37.37
CA VAL A 118 -26.97 -8.30 37.04
C VAL A 118 -26.68 -7.56 38.35
N TRP A 119 -25.49 -6.96 38.45
CA TRP A 119 -24.94 -6.37 39.66
C TRP A 119 -24.50 -4.93 39.36
N SER A 120 -24.61 -4.01 40.34
CA SER A 120 -23.92 -2.72 40.21
C SER A 120 -22.45 -2.89 40.58
N THR A 121 -21.54 -2.40 39.75
CA THR A 121 -20.10 -2.40 40.06
C THR A 121 -19.73 -1.46 41.21
N ARG A 122 -20.56 -0.46 41.52
CA ARG A 122 -20.29 0.55 42.56
C ARG A 122 -20.66 0.11 43.97
N THR A 123 -21.56 -0.87 44.12
CA THR A 123 -22.03 -1.36 45.44
C THR A 123 -22.03 -2.88 45.58
N PHE A 124 -21.93 -3.63 44.48
CA PHE A 124 -22.13 -5.08 44.37
C PHE A 124 -23.49 -5.60 44.87
N ASP A 125 -24.48 -4.71 44.99
CA ASP A 125 -25.88 -5.12 45.07
C ASP A 125 -26.31 -5.81 43.78
N ARG A 126 -26.99 -6.96 43.90
CA ARG A 126 -27.69 -7.56 42.76
C ARG A 126 -28.90 -6.70 42.41
N LEU A 127 -28.91 -6.15 41.21
CA LEU A 127 -30.00 -5.34 40.67
C LEU A 127 -31.08 -6.21 40.03
N TYR A 128 -30.70 -7.25 39.28
CA TYR A 128 -31.63 -8.15 38.59
C TYR A 128 -31.20 -9.62 38.68
N SER A 129 -32.18 -10.52 38.60
CA SER A 129 -31.96 -11.96 38.42
C SER A 129 -32.93 -12.48 37.36
N VAL A 130 -32.41 -12.87 36.20
CA VAL A 130 -33.17 -13.23 35.00
C VAL A 130 -33.17 -14.75 34.83
N TYR A 131 -34.35 -15.35 34.95
CA TYR A 131 -34.56 -16.80 34.74
C TYR A 131 -35.05 -17.08 33.31
N SER A 132 -34.74 -18.25 32.75
CA SER A 132 -35.46 -18.71 31.55
C SER A 132 -36.80 -19.38 31.91
N HIS A 133 -37.74 -19.36 30.96
CA HIS A 133 -38.92 -20.22 30.99
C HIS A 133 -38.63 -21.65 30.49
N HIS A 134 -37.55 -21.82 29.74
CA HIS A 134 -37.20 -23.04 29.02
C HIS A 134 -36.11 -23.81 29.77
N ASP A 135 -35.97 -25.10 29.46
CA ASP A 135 -34.82 -25.86 29.90
C ASP A 135 -33.62 -25.45 29.05
N VAL A 136 -32.67 -24.72 29.63
CA VAL A 136 -31.51 -24.13 28.91
C VAL A 136 -30.25 -24.95 29.12
N GLY A 137 -30.14 -25.64 30.26
CA GLY A 137 -28.86 -26.08 30.78
C GLY A 137 -27.97 -24.89 31.13
N ASP A 138 -26.67 -25.05 30.92
CA ASP A 138 -25.67 -24.03 31.14
C ASP A 138 -25.87 -22.79 30.24
N ILE A 139 -25.56 -21.59 30.76
CA ILE A 139 -25.51 -20.33 30.00
C ILE A 139 -24.05 -19.88 29.92
N PHE A 140 -23.39 -20.17 28.81
CA PHE A 140 -21.95 -19.98 28.63
C PHE A 140 -21.56 -18.52 28.33
N ALA A 141 -22.38 -17.80 27.58
CA ALA A 141 -22.06 -16.45 27.12
C ALA A 141 -23.23 -15.47 27.30
N VAL A 142 -22.89 -14.22 27.62
CA VAL A 142 -23.82 -13.10 27.75
C VAL A 142 -23.19 -11.82 27.19
N ALA A 143 -23.98 -11.01 26.49
CA ALA A 143 -23.63 -9.67 26.03
C ALA A 143 -24.81 -8.71 26.28
N TYR A 144 -24.54 -7.42 26.47
CA TYR A 144 -25.57 -6.42 26.79
C TYR A 144 -25.52 -5.23 25.84
N SER A 145 -26.65 -4.94 25.19
CA SER A 145 -26.84 -3.74 24.38
C SER A 145 -27.20 -2.57 25.29
N SER A 146 -26.32 -1.56 25.37
CA SER A 146 -26.61 -0.28 26.03
C SER A 146 -27.74 0.47 25.32
N THR A 147 -27.75 0.43 23.98
CA THR A 147 -28.71 1.11 23.10
C THR A 147 -30.11 0.56 23.26
N LEU A 148 -30.27 -0.77 23.23
CA LEU A 148 -31.55 -1.46 23.33
C LEU A 148 -31.91 -1.87 24.77
N LYS A 149 -31.04 -1.60 25.75
CA LYS A 149 -31.13 -2.03 27.16
C LYS A 149 -31.46 -3.52 27.33
N THR A 150 -30.93 -4.33 26.42
CA THR A 150 -31.32 -5.72 26.22
C THR A 150 -30.11 -6.64 26.36
N ILE A 151 -30.22 -7.64 27.23
CA ILE A 151 -29.25 -8.74 27.30
C ILE A 151 -29.51 -9.77 26.20
N TYR A 152 -28.45 -10.36 25.67
CA TYR A 152 -28.45 -11.51 24.78
C TYR A 152 -27.58 -12.61 25.39
N CYS A 153 -28.06 -13.84 25.48
CA CYS A 153 -27.28 -14.95 26.05
C CYS A 153 -27.35 -16.24 25.21
N GLY A 154 -26.22 -16.97 25.18
CA GLY A 154 -26.07 -18.26 24.52
C GLY A 154 -26.14 -19.43 25.51
N GLY A 155 -26.94 -20.44 25.19
CA GLY A 155 -27.20 -21.59 26.07
C GLY A 155 -26.77 -22.96 25.52
N GLN A 156 -26.62 -23.92 26.42
CA GLN A 156 -26.34 -25.34 26.13
C GLN A 156 -27.44 -25.98 25.27
N ASN A 157 -28.70 -25.57 25.43
CA ASN A 157 -29.82 -26.03 24.59
C ASN A 157 -29.80 -25.49 23.14
N THR A 158 -28.68 -24.94 22.65
CA THR A 158 -28.47 -24.38 21.30
C THR A 158 -29.28 -23.12 20.97
N SER A 159 -29.90 -22.48 21.98
CA SER A 159 -30.69 -21.25 21.79
C SER A 159 -29.92 -19.98 22.13
N ILE A 160 -30.32 -18.90 21.46
CA ILE A 160 -30.06 -17.51 21.87
C ILE A 160 -31.36 -16.98 22.49
N GLN A 161 -31.26 -16.31 23.64
CA GLN A 161 -32.40 -15.71 24.36
C GLN A 161 -32.11 -14.24 24.65
N TRP A 162 -33.15 -13.40 24.76
CA TRP A 162 -32.98 -11.96 24.99
C TRP A 162 -33.99 -11.35 25.97
N CYS A 163 -33.55 -10.40 26.79
CA CYS A 163 -34.39 -9.76 27.80
C CYS A 163 -34.09 -8.26 27.89
N ASP A 164 -35.11 -7.45 27.65
CA ASP A 164 -35.10 -6.00 27.85
C ASP A 164 -35.26 -5.68 29.34
N LEU A 165 -34.26 -5.02 29.94
CA LEU A 165 -34.24 -4.66 31.35
C LEU A 165 -35.09 -3.43 31.67
N SER A 166 -35.46 -2.63 30.68
CA SER A 166 -36.25 -1.40 30.85
C SER A 166 -37.76 -1.68 30.97
N LYS A 167 -38.26 -2.70 30.26
CA LYS A 167 -39.68 -3.08 30.21
C LYS A 167 -40.05 -4.03 31.35
N THR A 168 -40.22 -3.48 32.55
CA THR A 168 -40.71 -4.20 33.73
C THR A 168 -42.19 -4.56 33.63
N ASP A 169 -42.50 -5.60 32.83
CA ASP A 169 -43.84 -6.17 32.71
C ASP A 169 -44.36 -6.63 34.09
N ALA A 170 -45.33 -5.91 34.65
CA ALA A 170 -45.87 -6.13 36.00
C ALA A 170 -46.58 -7.50 36.19
N ALA A 171 -46.71 -8.30 35.13
CA ALA A 171 -47.15 -9.69 35.19
C ALA A 171 -46.03 -10.67 35.60
N ALA A 172 -44.75 -10.32 35.39
CA ALA A 172 -43.61 -11.18 35.71
C ALA A 172 -43.34 -11.29 37.23
N THR A 173 -43.83 -10.34 38.03
CA THR A 173 -43.63 -10.28 39.50
C THR A 173 -44.44 -11.31 40.29
N GLN A 174 -45.12 -12.26 39.62
CA GLN A 174 -45.83 -13.34 40.30
C GLN A 174 -44.85 -14.33 40.96
N THR A 175 -44.96 -14.47 42.28
CA THR A 175 -44.32 -15.53 43.07
C THR A 175 -44.90 -16.91 42.71
N SER A 176 -44.51 -17.42 41.55
CA SER A 176 -44.89 -18.73 41.04
C SER A 176 -43.94 -19.80 41.57
N ALA A 177 -44.46 -20.80 42.27
CA ALA A 177 -43.68 -21.89 42.87
C ALA A 177 -43.17 -22.93 41.83
N ALA A 178 -42.70 -22.46 40.68
CA ALA A 178 -42.35 -23.25 39.49
C ALA A 178 -40.99 -22.91 38.86
N HIS A 179 -40.11 -22.20 39.58
CA HIS A 179 -38.69 -21.98 39.23
C HIS A 179 -38.03 -23.32 38.82
N LEU A 180 -37.27 -23.32 37.72
CA LEU A 180 -36.60 -24.54 37.20
C LEU A 180 -35.71 -25.21 38.26
N SER A 181 -34.90 -24.42 38.98
CA SER A 181 -34.07 -24.87 40.11
C SER A 181 -34.85 -25.42 41.32
N ARG A 182 -36.19 -25.35 41.32
CA ARG A 182 -37.08 -25.97 42.32
C ARG A 182 -38.08 -26.97 41.70
N ARG A 183 -38.03 -27.25 40.39
CA ARG A 183 -38.91 -28.25 39.76
C ARG A 183 -38.53 -29.67 40.19
N THR A 184 -39.54 -30.52 40.31
CA THR A 184 -39.37 -31.97 40.37
C THR A 184 -39.10 -32.52 38.98
N HIS A 185 -37.91 -33.05 38.74
CA HIS A 185 -37.56 -33.64 37.44
C HIS A 185 -38.31 -34.97 37.27
N ARG A 186 -39.15 -35.12 36.24
CA ARG A 186 -40.06 -36.29 36.10
C ARG A 186 -39.36 -37.66 36.12
N PHE A 187 -38.07 -37.71 35.78
CA PHE A 187 -37.26 -38.92 35.83
C PHE A 187 -36.58 -39.14 37.20
N PHE A 188 -36.03 -38.10 37.82
CA PHE A 188 -35.22 -38.20 39.06
C PHE A 188 -36.01 -37.96 40.37
N ASP A 189 -37.17 -37.29 40.30
CA ASP A 189 -38.10 -37.11 41.43
C ASP A 189 -39.36 -37.98 41.28
N SER A 190 -39.29 -39.03 40.45
CA SER A 190 -40.29 -40.08 40.45
C SER A 190 -40.34 -40.75 41.83
N ARG A 191 -41.54 -41.12 42.30
CA ARG A 191 -41.64 -42.03 43.44
C ARG A 191 -41.17 -43.40 42.96
N GLY A 192 -40.26 -44.02 43.70
CA GLY A 192 -39.90 -45.43 43.46
C GLY A 192 -41.11 -46.36 43.64
N PRO A 193 -41.00 -47.66 43.30
CA PRO A 193 -42.09 -48.62 43.45
C PRO A 193 -42.69 -48.65 44.86
N ASP A 194 -41.88 -48.38 45.89
CA ASP A 194 -42.28 -48.34 47.30
C ASP A 194 -42.86 -46.99 47.77
N GLY A 195 -43.06 -46.04 46.85
CA GLY A 195 -43.75 -44.76 47.11
C GLY A 195 -42.94 -43.68 47.85
N THR A 196 -41.77 -44.02 48.39
CA THR A 196 -40.87 -43.09 49.11
C THR A 196 -40.04 -42.22 48.15
N ARG A 197 -39.52 -41.11 48.69
CA ARG A 197 -38.61 -40.17 48.02
C ARG A 197 -37.40 -39.97 48.93
N ALA A 198 -36.20 -39.90 48.37
CA ALA A 198 -35.02 -39.52 49.13
C ALA A 198 -35.20 -38.10 49.72
N PRO A 199 -34.89 -37.88 51.02
CA PRO A 199 -34.87 -36.54 51.59
C PRO A 199 -33.84 -35.68 50.84
N ARG A 200 -34.27 -34.53 50.32
CA ARG A 200 -33.32 -33.47 49.95
C ARG A 200 -32.85 -32.78 51.24
N PRO A 201 -31.60 -32.33 51.34
CA PRO A 201 -31.17 -31.50 52.48
C PRO A 201 -32.02 -30.23 52.53
N ASP A 202 -32.37 -29.79 53.76
CA ASP A 202 -33.19 -28.60 53.95
C ASP A 202 -32.49 -27.34 53.42
N SER A 203 -33.22 -26.52 52.65
CA SER A 203 -32.73 -25.28 52.08
C SER A 203 -32.72 -24.13 53.11
N SER A 204 -32.14 -24.37 54.28
CA SER A 204 -32.06 -23.42 55.41
C SER A 204 -30.80 -22.54 55.38
N SER A 205 -29.93 -22.72 54.38
CA SER A 205 -28.73 -21.92 54.12
C SER A 205 -28.63 -21.50 52.65
N ASP A 206 -29.67 -20.83 52.12
CA ASP A 206 -29.62 -20.15 50.81
C ASP A 206 -28.65 -18.93 50.91
N GLY A 207 -27.35 -19.21 50.80
CA GLY A 207 -26.26 -18.23 50.92
C GLY A 207 -26.03 -17.36 49.68
N SER A 208 -26.80 -17.56 48.62
CA SER A 208 -26.81 -16.67 47.45
C SER A 208 -27.22 -15.26 47.86
N ALA A 209 -26.55 -14.24 47.34
CA ALA A 209 -26.84 -12.84 47.64
C ALA A 209 -28.36 -12.54 47.61
N GLN A 210 -28.86 -11.76 48.57
CA GLN A 210 -30.28 -11.41 48.68
C GLN A 210 -30.52 -9.99 48.16
N GLY A 211 -31.55 -9.80 47.33
CA GLY A 211 -31.84 -8.53 46.65
C GLY A 211 -32.07 -8.68 45.15
N GLY A 212 -32.41 -7.56 44.51
CA GLY A 212 -32.65 -7.45 43.07
C GLY A 212 -34.05 -7.85 42.61
N GLN A 213 -34.46 -7.32 41.46
CA GLN A 213 -35.73 -7.65 40.82
C GLN A 213 -35.61 -8.96 40.04
N VAL A 214 -36.55 -9.88 40.30
CA VAL A 214 -36.68 -11.11 39.50
C VAL A 214 -37.34 -10.77 38.16
N LEU A 215 -36.66 -11.11 37.07
CA LEU A 215 -37.14 -11.04 35.70
C LEU A 215 -37.19 -12.45 35.10
N THR A 216 -37.81 -12.59 33.93
CA THR A 216 -37.83 -13.86 33.21
C THR A 216 -37.82 -13.60 31.70
N PHE A 217 -37.01 -14.35 30.95
CA PHE A 217 -37.03 -14.31 29.48
C PHE A 217 -38.45 -14.61 28.98
N LYS A 218 -39.05 -13.70 28.21
CA LYS A 218 -40.42 -13.88 27.70
C LYS A 218 -40.48 -15.14 26.84
N ARG A 219 -41.63 -15.82 26.81
CA ARG A 219 -41.79 -17.10 26.07
C ARG A 219 -41.45 -16.99 24.58
N ASP A 220 -41.62 -15.81 24.00
CA ASP A 220 -41.36 -15.57 22.58
C ASP A 220 -39.96 -14.95 22.33
N HIS A 221 -39.21 -14.64 23.39
CA HIS A 221 -37.86 -14.04 23.33
C HIS A 221 -36.73 -15.08 23.38
N HIS A 222 -36.90 -16.16 22.63
CA HIS A 222 -35.88 -17.19 22.46
C HIS A 222 -35.90 -17.76 21.05
N ARG A 223 -34.74 -18.18 20.55
CA ARG A 223 -34.58 -18.81 19.24
C ARG A 223 -33.96 -20.19 19.43
N LEU A 224 -34.81 -21.21 19.60
CA LEU A 224 -34.39 -22.62 19.60
C LEU A 224 -33.65 -22.96 18.29
N PHE A 225 -32.65 -23.84 18.38
CA PHE A 225 -31.83 -24.27 17.25
C PHE A 225 -31.22 -23.08 16.48
N SER A 226 -30.82 -22.03 17.23
CA SER A 226 -30.04 -20.92 16.68
C SER A 226 -28.71 -21.42 16.10
N HIS A 227 -28.17 -22.48 16.70
CA HIS A 227 -27.06 -23.32 16.24
C HIS A 227 -27.44 -24.81 16.39
N HIS A 228 -26.56 -25.72 15.97
CA HIS A 228 -26.68 -27.17 16.20
C HIS A 228 -25.72 -27.70 17.28
N GLY A 229 -25.13 -26.78 18.06
CA GLY A 229 -24.23 -27.06 19.17
C GLY A 229 -24.32 -25.95 20.23
N TYR A 230 -23.60 -26.11 21.34
CA TYR A 230 -23.60 -25.16 22.46
C TYR A 230 -23.12 -23.78 21.98
N VAL A 231 -23.84 -22.72 22.36
CA VAL A 231 -23.49 -21.33 21.97
C VAL A 231 -22.46 -20.81 22.97
N ASN A 232 -21.18 -21.06 22.67
CA ASN A 232 -20.05 -20.86 23.57
C ASN A 232 -19.65 -19.38 23.71
N ALA A 233 -19.82 -18.58 22.65
CA ALA A 233 -19.41 -17.17 22.63
C ALA A 233 -20.46 -16.28 21.96
N VAL A 234 -20.67 -15.09 22.52
CA VAL A 234 -21.62 -14.07 22.03
C VAL A 234 -20.95 -12.70 22.18
N LEU A 235 -21.00 -11.88 21.12
CA LEU A 235 -20.33 -10.56 21.08
C LEU A 235 -21.21 -9.55 20.32
N LEU A 236 -21.24 -8.29 20.78
CA LEU A 236 -21.89 -7.19 20.07
C LEU A 236 -20.84 -6.36 19.31
N VAL A 237 -21.16 -5.99 18.06
CA VAL A 237 -20.26 -5.24 17.17
C VAL A 237 -21.03 -4.11 16.49
N ARG A 238 -20.48 -2.89 16.52
CA ARG A 238 -20.99 -1.71 15.81
C ARG A 238 -20.24 -1.50 14.49
N GLY A 239 -20.80 -0.77 13.53
CA GLY A 239 -20.08 -0.34 12.31
C GLY A 239 -20.03 -1.35 11.15
N LEU A 240 -20.55 -2.57 11.32
CA LEU A 240 -20.46 -3.63 10.32
C LEU A 240 -21.41 -3.47 9.11
N ILE A 241 -22.36 -2.54 9.17
CA ILE A 241 -23.38 -2.35 8.14
C ILE A 241 -23.15 -1.00 7.44
N GLU A 242 -22.73 -1.03 6.18
CA GLU A 242 -22.36 0.19 5.41
C GLU A 242 -23.50 1.22 5.33
N SER A 243 -24.76 0.78 5.31
CA SER A 243 -25.94 1.66 5.32
C SER A 243 -26.29 2.24 6.69
N ALA A 244 -25.73 1.71 7.78
CA ALA A 244 -26.08 2.05 9.15
C ALA A 244 -24.90 1.76 10.11
N PRO A 245 -23.83 2.57 10.11
CA PRO A 245 -22.62 2.30 10.90
C PRO A 245 -22.82 2.41 12.43
N THR A 246 -23.97 2.91 12.89
CA THR A 246 -24.37 2.92 14.31
C THR A 246 -25.17 1.67 14.71
N GLU A 247 -25.58 0.82 13.76
CA GLU A 247 -26.36 -0.40 14.00
C GLU A 247 -25.49 -1.44 14.74
N GLU A 248 -26.09 -2.11 15.72
CA GLU A 248 -25.46 -3.22 16.45
C GLU A 248 -25.77 -4.56 15.75
N VAL A 249 -24.72 -5.32 15.45
CA VAL A 249 -24.79 -6.70 14.98
C VAL A 249 -24.33 -7.62 16.10
N LEU A 250 -25.15 -8.60 16.44
CA LEU A 250 -24.80 -9.66 17.37
C LEU A 250 -24.06 -10.77 16.61
N LEU A 251 -22.90 -11.16 17.10
CA LEU A 251 -22.17 -12.35 16.68
C LEU A 251 -22.42 -13.48 17.68
N SER A 252 -22.62 -14.71 17.20
CA SER A 252 -22.64 -15.91 18.03
C SER A 252 -21.76 -17.01 17.44
N GLY A 253 -20.80 -17.50 18.21
CA GLY A 253 -19.95 -18.65 17.90
C GLY A 253 -20.39 -19.87 18.72
N ALA A 254 -20.41 -21.04 18.09
CA ALA A 254 -20.92 -22.26 18.73
C ALA A 254 -20.15 -23.53 18.36
N GLY A 255 -20.44 -24.59 19.13
CA GLY A 255 -19.89 -25.93 18.94
C GLY A 255 -20.29 -26.64 17.64
N ASP A 256 -21.18 -26.06 16.81
CA ASP A 256 -21.45 -26.54 15.44
C ASP A 256 -20.42 -26.03 14.40
N GLY A 257 -19.39 -25.32 14.86
CA GLY A 257 -18.31 -24.77 14.03
C GLY A 257 -18.74 -23.55 13.21
N VAL A 258 -19.89 -22.95 13.53
CA VAL A 258 -20.44 -21.79 12.82
C VAL A 258 -20.32 -20.53 13.68
N VAL A 259 -19.90 -19.42 13.08
CA VAL A 259 -20.23 -18.07 13.60
C VAL A 259 -21.39 -17.50 12.79
N LYS A 260 -22.40 -16.95 13.47
CA LYS A 260 -23.56 -16.31 12.84
C LYS A 260 -23.60 -14.82 13.15
N LEU A 261 -23.98 -14.04 12.14
CA LEU A 261 -24.22 -12.61 12.22
C LEU A 261 -25.74 -12.40 12.33
N TRP A 262 -26.19 -11.66 13.34
CA TRP A 262 -27.60 -11.34 13.56
C TRP A 262 -27.83 -9.82 13.62
N ARG A 263 -28.69 -9.31 12.74
CA ARG A 263 -29.25 -7.97 12.84
C ARG A 263 -30.25 -7.93 14.00
N LEU A 264 -30.07 -6.95 14.89
CA LEU A 264 -31.00 -6.63 15.96
C LEU A 264 -32.15 -5.76 15.44
N GLY A 265 -33.23 -5.63 16.20
CA GLY A 265 -34.37 -4.76 15.86
C GLY A 265 -34.46 -3.55 16.78
N ASP A 266 -35.05 -2.47 16.29
CA ASP A 266 -35.01 -1.11 16.88
C ASP A 266 -35.59 -0.99 18.31
N ASP A 267 -36.33 -2.00 18.79
CA ASP A 267 -37.13 -1.93 20.02
C ASP A 267 -36.70 -2.90 21.14
N GLY A 268 -35.63 -3.68 20.94
CA GLY A 268 -35.13 -4.71 21.86
C GLY A 268 -36.05 -5.93 22.08
N ASN A 269 -37.29 -5.88 21.56
CA ASN A 269 -38.30 -6.92 21.71
C ASN A 269 -38.38 -7.80 20.45
N THR A 270 -38.02 -7.24 19.28
CA THR A 270 -37.93 -7.92 17.99
C THR A 270 -36.86 -9.02 17.97
N ALA A 271 -37.18 -10.18 17.40
CA ALA A 271 -36.28 -11.33 17.37
C ALA A 271 -35.07 -11.11 16.42
N PRO A 272 -33.82 -11.42 16.84
CA PRO A 272 -32.63 -11.26 16.00
C PRO A 272 -32.72 -12.01 14.67
N THR A 273 -32.37 -11.34 13.57
CA THR A 273 -32.51 -11.86 12.20
C THR A 273 -31.15 -12.24 11.62
N GLN A 274 -31.00 -13.49 11.16
CA GLN A 274 -29.71 -14.00 10.69
C GLN A 274 -29.33 -13.36 9.35
N MET A 275 -28.25 -12.59 9.33
CA MET A 275 -27.70 -11.96 8.11
C MET A 275 -26.80 -12.92 7.34
N ALA A 276 -25.86 -13.55 8.04
CA ALA A 276 -24.82 -14.39 7.43
C ALA A 276 -24.39 -15.53 8.37
N LYS A 277 -23.63 -16.47 7.81
CA LYS A 277 -22.98 -17.57 8.53
C LYS A 277 -21.56 -17.79 8.00
N LEU A 278 -20.62 -18.08 8.89
CA LEU A 278 -19.21 -18.32 8.61
C LEU A 278 -18.84 -19.71 9.13
N GLN A 279 -18.33 -20.59 8.27
CA GLN A 279 -18.14 -22.01 8.56
C GLN A 279 -16.67 -22.32 8.85
N ASN A 280 -16.32 -22.57 10.10
CA ASN A 280 -14.94 -22.77 10.53
C ASN A 280 -14.41 -24.21 10.35
N GLY A 281 -15.33 -25.17 10.25
CA GLY A 281 -15.05 -26.61 10.21
C GLY A 281 -15.12 -27.21 11.61
N ASP A 282 -14.26 -26.71 12.50
CA ASP A 282 -14.12 -27.18 13.88
C ASP A 282 -14.95 -26.31 14.86
N PRO A 283 -15.36 -26.85 16.04
CA PRO A 283 -16.13 -26.12 17.06
C PRO A 283 -15.54 -24.75 17.41
N VAL A 284 -16.37 -23.70 17.43
CA VAL A 284 -15.96 -22.36 17.86
C VAL A 284 -16.10 -22.26 19.38
N LEU A 285 -15.02 -21.85 20.05
CA LEU A 285 -14.98 -21.69 21.51
C LEU A 285 -14.96 -20.22 21.91
N SER A 286 -14.19 -19.39 21.21
CA SER A 286 -14.02 -17.96 21.47
C SER A 286 -14.07 -17.12 20.18
N ILE A 287 -14.48 -15.85 20.28
CA ILE A 287 -14.49 -14.89 19.17
C ILE A 287 -14.06 -13.50 19.62
N ALA A 288 -13.30 -12.80 18.77
CA ALA A 288 -12.96 -11.38 18.94
C ALA A 288 -12.90 -10.66 17.59
N VAL A 289 -12.99 -9.32 17.59
CA VAL A 289 -13.06 -8.51 16.35
C VAL A 289 -12.08 -7.34 16.41
N ASP A 290 -11.38 -7.11 15.30
CA ASP A 290 -10.53 -5.93 15.06
C ASP A 290 -10.90 -5.30 13.71
N GLY A 291 -11.61 -4.17 13.74
CA GLY A 291 -12.19 -3.55 12.55
C GLY A 291 -13.03 -4.53 11.72
N SER A 292 -12.67 -4.73 10.46
CA SER A 292 -13.33 -5.68 9.56
C SER A 292 -12.88 -7.14 9.71
N PHE A 293 -12.03 -7.49 10.70
CA PHE A 293 -11.54 -8.86 10.91
C PHE A 293 -12.17 -9.52 12.14
N LEU A 294 -12.73 -10.71 11.95
CA LEU A 294 -13.21 -11.60 13.01
C LEU A 294 -12.20 -12.73 13.22
N TYR A 295 -11.76 -12.90 14.45
CA TYR A 295 -10.89 -13.96 14.92
C TYR A 295 -11.74 -15.01 15.66
N CYS A 296 -11.66 -16.27 15.24
CA CYS A 296 -12.38 -17.39 15.82
C CYS A 296 -11.38 -18.38 16.43
N GLY A 297 -11.36 -18.51 17.75
CA GLY A 297 -10.64 -19.58 18.45
C GLY A 297 -11.43 -20.88 18.38
N LEU A 298 -10.81 -21.93 17.86
CA LEU A 298 -11.45 -23.23 17.63
C LEU A 298 -10.89 -24.31 18.55
N ALA A 299 -11.67 -25.37 18.74
CA ALA A 299 -11.15 -26.66 19.20
C ALA A 299 -10.08 -27.18 18.21
N GLY A 300 -9.06 -27.87 18.73
CA GLY A 300 -7.91 -28.34 17.95
C GLY A 300 -6.88 -27.26 17.60
N GLY A 301 -6.83 -26.14 18.33
CA GLY A 301 -5.73 -25.16 18.26
C GLY A 301 -5.65 -24.31 17.00
N ALA A 302 -6.72 -24.27 16.21
CA ALA A 302 -6.82 -23.47 15.00
C ALA A 302 -7.45 -22.09 15.28
N LEU A 303 -6.77 -21.02 14.86
CA LEU A 303 -7.32 -19.67 14.82
C LEU A 303 -7.74 -19.36 13.37
N ASN A 304 -9.04 -19.21 13.13
CA ASN A 304 -9.57 -18.77 11.84
C ASN A 304 -9.77 -17.25 11.86
N ILE A 305 -9.37 -16.58 10.78
CA ILE A 305 -9.50 -15.13 10.62
C ILE A 305 -10.35 -14.86 9.38
N TRP A 306 -11.51 -14.24 9.58
CA TRP A 306 -12.47 -13.88 8.54
C TRP A 306 -12.46 -12.38 8.30
N ASN A 307 -12.62 -11.95 7.05
CA ASN A 307 -13.00 -10.56 6.76
C ASN A 307 -14.53 -10.49 6.72
N LEU A 308 -15.11 -9.70 7.61
CA LEU A 308 -16.55 -9.57 7.79
C LEU A 308 -17.23 -8.90 6.59
N ASP A 309 -16.60 -7.90 5.95
CA ASP A 309 -17.19 -7.19 4.80
C ASP A 309 -17.43 -8.11 3.58
N SER A 310 -16.55 -9.10 3.36
CA SER A 310 -16.60 -10.02 2.22
C SER A 310 -17.05 -11.44 2.58
N HIS A 311 -17.25 -11.72 3.86
CA HIS A 311 -17.52 -13.04 4.43
C HIS A 311 -16.49 -14.13 3.99
N GLN A 312 -15.25 -13.75 3.69
CA GLN A 312 -14.19 -14.69 3.27
C GLN A 312 -13.24 -15.05 4.41
N LEU A 313 -12.78 -16.31 4.43
CA LEU A 313 -11.68 -16.74 5.30
C LEU A 313 -10.36 -16.19 4.74
N VAL A 314 -9.70 -15.33 5.51
CA VAL A 314 -8.44 -14.66 5.14
C VAL A 314 -7.25 -15.55 5.49
N LYS A 315 -7.30 -16.20 6.65
CA LYS A 315 -6.22 -17.06 7.16
C LYS A 315 -6.76 -18.11 8.14
N ARG A 316 -6.19 -19.31 8.11
CA ARG A 316 -6.22 -20.26 9.23
C ARG A 316 -4.80 -20.39 9.77
N ILE A 317 -4.63 -20.23 11.08
CA ILE A 317 -3.35 -20.41 11.79
C ILE A 317 -3.46 -21.66 12.66
N THR A 318 -2.50 -22.56 12.55
CA THR A 318 -2.42 -23.79 13.38
C THR A 318 -1.08 -23.78 14.12
N ARG A 319 -0.98 -22.90 15.13
CA ARG A 319 0.23 -22.66 15.95
C ARG A 319 0.07 -23.07 17.42
N HIS A 320 -1.14 -23.37 17.85
CA HIS A 320 -1.46 -23.98 19.12
C HIS A 320 -1.70 -25.49 18.94
N THR A 321 -1.53 -26.24 20.01
CA THR A 321 -1.79 -27.70 20.06
C THR A 321 -2.98 -28.06 20.94
N GLY A 322 -3.47 -27.13 21.75
CA GLY A 322 -4.66 -27.27 22.59
C GLY A 322 -5.84 -26.42 22.09
N ASP A 323 -7.01 -26.61 22.68
CA ASP A 323 -8.25 -25.89 22.33
C ASP A 323 -8.16 -24.40 22.66
N LEU A 324 -8.55 -23.52 21.74
CA LEU A 324 -8.48 -22.06 21.90
C LEU A 324 -9.69 -21.49 22.65
N TRP A 325 -9.68 -21.65 23.97
CA TRP A 325 -10.67 -21.08 24.90
C TRP A 325 -10.68 -19.56 24.94
N ALA A 326 -9.57 -18.92 24.57
CA ALA A 326 -9.36 -17.48 24.74
C ALA A 326 -8.79 -16.82 23.48
N VAL A 327 -9.41 -15.72 23.04
CA VAL A 327 -8.91 -14.82 21.99
C VAL A 327 -9.30 -13.39 22.34
N ASP A 328 -8.30 -12.51 22.48
CA ASP A 328 -8.45 -11.07 22.74
C ASP A 328 -7.70 -10.24 21.69
N ILE A 329 -8.09 -8.97 21.51
CA ILE A 329 -7.39 -8.01 20.63
C ILE A 329 -6.80 -6.88 21.47
N ILE A 330 -5.48 -6.68 21.38
CA ILE A 330 -4.76 -5.66 22.14
C ILE A 330 -3.89 -4.86 21.17
N ARG A 331 -4.29 -3.62 20.85
CA ARG A 331 -3.64 -2.72 19.86
C ARG A 331 -3.47 -3.34 18.45
N GLY A 332 -4.40 -4.19 18.01
CA GLY A 332 -4.28 -4.91 16.73
C GLY A 332 -3.27 -6.07 16.74
N ILE A 333 -2.85 -6.50 17.93
CA ILE A 333 -2.20 -7.79 18.17
C ILE A 333 -3.27 -8.73 18.72
N ALA A 334 -3.49 -9.87 18.07
CA ALA A 334 -4.36 -10.92 18.61
C ALA A 334 -3.60 -11.72 19.66
N VAL A 335 -4.18 -11.90 20.84
CA VAL A 335 -3.64 -12.68 21.95
C VAL A 335 -4.53 -13.89 22.15
N CYS A 336 -3.97 -15.09 22.04
CA CYS A 336 -4.73 -16.33 22.00
C CYS A 336 -4.20 -17.31 23.06
N GLY A 337 -5.08 -17.87 23.89
CA GLY A 337 -4.74 -18.80 24.96
C GLY A 337 -5.33 -20.19 24.71
N ASP A 338 -4.52 -21.24 24.88
CA ASP A 338 -4.91 -22.63 24.64
C ASP A 338 -5.06 -23.50 25.89
N SER A 339 -5.67 -24.67 25.71
CA SER A 339 -5.98 -25.63 26.77
C SER A 339 -4.77 -26.27 27.47
N ASN A 340 -3.54 -25.98 27.02
CA ASN A 340 -2.29 -26.38 27.68
C ASN A 340 -1.70 -25.25 28.54
N GLY A 341 -2.41 -24.13 28.69
CA GLY A 341 -1.95 -22.97 29.45
C GLY A 341 -0.99 -22.06 28.70
N ILE A 342 -0.81 -22.25 27.38
CA ILE A 342 0.10 -21.46 26.55
C ILE A 342 -0.66 -20.31 25.89
N VAL A 343 -0.10 -19.10 25.98
CA VAL A 343 -0.60 -17.91 25.30
C VAL A 343 0.36 -17.48 24.19
N LYS A 344 -0.18 -17.07 23.04
CA LYS A 344 0.57 -16.58 21.88
C LYS A 344 0.06 -15.22 21.42
N LYS A 345 0.98 -14.40 20.91
CA LYS A 345 0.71 -13.08 20.30
C LYS A 345 0.87 -13.17 18.77
N PHE A 346 -0.10 -12.68 18.02
CA PHE A 346 -0.05 -12.59 16.56
C PHE A 346 -0.17 -11.13 16.08
N ASN A 347 0.71 -10.69 15.19
CA ASN A 347 0.67 -9.34 14.63
C ASN A 347 -0.44 -9.17 13.58
N SER A 348 -0.61 -7.94 13.08
CA SER A 348 -1.53 -7.59 11.97
C SER A 348 -1.17 -8.22 10.60
N ARG A 349 -0.07 -8.98 10.49
CA ARG A 349 0.28 -9.83 9.34
C ARG A 349 -0.06 -11.30 9.57
N PHE A 350 -0.59 -11.65 10.74
CA PHE A 350 -0.93 -13.00 11.20
C PHE A 350 0.31 -13.89 11.45
N GLU A 351 1.42 -13.27 11.86
CA GLU A 351 2.68 -13.92 12.23
C GLU A 351 2.82 -13.98 13.76
N GLU A 352 3.40 -15.06 14.29
CA GLU A 352 3.61 -15.26 15.73
C GLU A 352 4.76 -14.36 16.22
N VAL A 353 4.46 -13.45 17.15
CA VAL A 353 5.39 -12.43 17.69
C VAL A 353 6.09 -12.90 18.96
N GLY A 354 5.45 -13.82 19.69
CA GLY A 354 5.96 -14.38 20.94
C GLY A 354 4.93 -15.27 21.62
N SER A 355 5.41 -16.13 22.51
CA SER A 355 4.60 -17.05 23.30
C SER A 355 5.12 -17.17 24.73
N TRP A 356 4.25 -17.51 25.68
CA TRP A 356 4.61 -17.77 27.07
C TRP A 356 3.63 -18.74 27.72
N VAL A 357 4.06 -19.36 28.83
CA VAL A 357 3.19 -20.19 29.66
C VAL A 357 2.47 -19.29 30.67
N ALA A 358 1.15 -19.25 30.59
CA ALA A 358 0.29 -18.50 31.49
C ALA A 358 -0.20 -19.33 32.69
N HIS A 359 -0.44 -20.62 32.48
CA HIS A 359 -0.97 -21.55 33.49
C HIS A 359 -0.22 -22.87 33.49
N GLU A 360 -0.15 -23.55 34.64
CA GLU A 360 0.37 -24.94 34.72
C GLU A 360 -0.69 -25.98 34.32
N GLY A 361 -1.94 -25.53 34.19
CA GLY A 361 -3.08 -26.31 33.70
C GLY A 361 -3.80 -25.63 32.54
N THR A 362 -5.03 -26.05 32.31
CA THR A 362 -5.89 -25.52 31.24
C THR A 362 -6.29 -24.08 31.55
N MET A 363 -5.90 -23.17 30.65
CA MET A 363 -6.44 -21.83 30.59
C MET A 363 -7.86 -21.88 30.01
N LEU A 364 -8.80 -21.23 30.68
CA LEU A 364 -10.25 -21.30 30.40
C LEU A 364 -10.86 -19.92 30.12
N ALA A 365 -10.27 -18.85 30.63
CA ALA A 365 -10.76 -17.49 30.45
C ALA A 365 -9.60 -16.49 30.26
N SER A 366 -9.90 -15.38 29.60
CA SER A 366 -9.05 -14.21 29.51
C SER A 366 -9.88 -12.93 29.55
N ALA A 367 -9.21 -11.81 29.82
CA ALA A 367 -9.74 -10.47 29.61
C ALA A 367 -8.59 -9.51 29.30
N ALA A 368 -8.83 -8.55 28.40
CA ALA A 368 -7.97 -7.40 28.17
C ALA A 368 -8.62 -6.10 28.68
N GLY A 369 -7.84 -5.22 29.31
CA GLY A 369 -8.36 -4.01 29.94
C GLY A 369 -7.30 -2.93 30.19
N HIS A 370 -7.72 -1.88 30.90
CA HIS A 370 -6.92 -0.71 31.23
C HIS A 370 -7.04 -0.38 32.72
N PHE A 371 -5.92 -0.09 33.36
CA PHE A 371 -5.85 0.34 34.75
C PHE A 371 -4.89 1.54 34.85
N LYS A 372 -5.44 2.75 35.04
CA LYS A 372 -4.67 3.99 34.92
C LYS A 372 -3.94 4.02 33.56
N ASP A 373 -2.66 4.36 33.51
CA ASP A 373 -1.85 4.30 32.27
C ASP A 373 -1.48 2.88 31.80
N ARG A 374 -1.81 1.84 32.59
CA ARG A 374 -1.36 0.46 32.37
C ARG A 374 -2.35 -0.33 31.51
N ARG A 375 -1.85 -1.12 30.56
CA ARG A 375 -2.60 -2.11 29.78
C ARG A 375 -2.50 -3.47 30.46
N ILE A 376 -3.60 -3.93 31.04
CA ILE A 376 -3.64 -5.19 31.77
C ILE A 376 -4.23 -6.29 30.88
N TYR A 377 -3.59 -7.45 30.90
CA TYR A 377 -4.13 -8.70 30.37
C TYR A 377 -4.23 -9.71 31.51
N ALA A 378 -5.40 -10.28 31.72
CA ALA A 378 -5.64 -11.28 32.76
C ALA A 378 -6.02 -12.62 32.13
N THR A 379 -5.55 -13.73 32.72
CA THR A 379 -5.93 -15.09 32.31
C THR A 379 -6.29 -15.93 33.53
N GLY A 380 -7.24 -16.84 33.36
CA GLY A 380 -7.76 -17.71 34.41
C GLY A 380 -7.70 -19.18 33.98
N GLY A 381 -7.35 -20.06 34.92
CA GLY A 381 -7.18 -21.48 34.66
C GLY A 381 -7.74 -22.41 35.74
N ASN A 382 -7.70 -23.71 35.43
CA ASN A 382 -8.05 -24.78 36.38
C ASN A 382 -6.93 -25.09 37.41
N ASP A 383 -5.79 -24.41 37.33
CA ASP A 383 -4.80 -24.33 38.42
C ASP A 383 -5.27 -23.46 39.61
N ASN A 384 -6.49 -22.90 39.52
CA ASN A 384 -7.11 -22.01 40.50
C ASN A 384 -6.38 -20.67 40.64
N THR A 385 -5.68 -20.21 39.61
CA THR A 385 -4.98 -18.92 39.62
C THR A 385 -5.56 -17.95 38.59
N VAL A 386 -5.39 -16.65 38.86
CA VAL A 386 -5.47 -15.60 37.84
C VAL A 386 -4.06 -15.05 37.64
N GLY A 387 -3.54 -15.19 36.42
CA GLY A 387 -2.33 -14.48 36.00
C GLY A 387 -2.68 -13.07 35.53
N ILE A 388 -1.84 -12.09 35.85
CA ILE A 388 -2.03 -10.68 35.50
C ILE A 388 -0.73 -10.18 34.85
N TRP A 389 -0.77 -9.86 33.57
CA TRP A 389 0.35 -9.31 32.81
C TRP A 389 0.16 -7.84 32.58
N ASP A 390 1.24 -7.10 32.80
CA ASP A 390 1.34 -5.71 32.42
C ASP A 390 1.92 -5.62 31.01
N LEU A 391 1.07 -5.35 30.03
CA LEU A 391 1.50 -5.18 28.63
C LEU A 391 1.98 -3.74 28.34
N THR A 392 2.20 -2.95 29.40
CA THR A 392 2.76 -1.58 29.36
C THR A 392 4.28 -1.57 29.24
N GLU A 393 4.95 -2.72 29.16
CA GLU A 393 6.33 -2.77 28.65
C GLU A 393 6.42 -2.47 27.14
N PHE A 394 5.28 -2.30 26.44
CA PHE A 394 5.19 -1.56 25.18
C PHE A 394 4.80 -0.08 25.35
N SER A 395 5.13 0.50 26.51
CA SER A 395 5.32 1.94 26.70
C SER A 395 6.64 2.36 26.04
N MET A 396 6.62 2.38 24.71
CA MET A 396 7.10 3.59 24.05
C MET A 396 6.31 4.75 24.67
N ASN A 397 7.03 5.75 25.20
CA ASN A 397 6.44 6.84 26.00
C ASN A 397 5.16 7.38 25.35
N GLN A 398 4.16 7.74 26.18
CA GLN A 398 2.95 8.39 25.67
C GLN A 398 3.30 9.66 24.87
N ASP A 399 2.37 10.05 24.00
CA ASP A 399 2.40 11.14 23.02
C ASP A 399 3.14 10.92 21.68
N GLU A 400 3.79 9.78 21.44
CA GLU A 400 4.02 9.31 20.06
C GLU A 400 3.23 8.03 19.74
N VAL A 401 2.20 8.15 18.89
CA VAL A 401 1.66 6.96 18.19
C VAL A 401 2.69 6.58 17.13
N PRO A 402 3.44 5.47 17.30
CA PRO A 402 4.71 5.27 16.58
C PRO A 402 4.47 5.30 15.06
N PRO A 403 5.29 6.06 14.30
CA PRO A 403 4.97 6.45 12.94
C PRO A 403 4.63 5.26 12.05
N ILE A 404 3.60 5.39 11.22
CA ILE A 404 3.03 4.25 10.47
C ILE A 404 4.17 3.55 9.72
N SER A 405 4.30 2.22 9.80
CA SER A 405 5.54 1.58 9.34
C SER A 405 5.73 1.75 7.83
N ASN A 406 6.97 2.01 7.40
CA ASN A 406 7.31 2.03 5.97
C ASN A 406 7.08 0.66 5.31
N ASP A 407 7.18 -0.45 6.06
CA ASP A 407 6.74 -1.75 5.57
C ASP A 407 5.24 -1.77 5.24
N GLU A 408 4.41 -1.07 6.02
CA GLU A 408 2.97 -1.05 5.82
C GLU A 408 2.60 -0.26 4.55
N LEU A 409 3.31 0.85 4.30
CA LEU A 409 3.29 1.58 3.02
C LEU A 409 3.67 0.68 1.84
N VAL A 410 4.75 -0.11 1.95
CA VAL A 410 5.16 -1.05 0.89
C VAL A 410 4.16 -2.21 0.71
N ASN A 411 3.57 -2.72 1.81
CA ASN A 411 2.54 -3.76 1.75
C ASN A 411 1.21 -3.22 1.17
N ALA A 412 0.86 -1.96 1.41
CA ALA A 412 -0.26 -1.29 0.76
C ALA A 412 0.01 -1.10 -0.73
N LEU A 413 1.22 -0.66 -1.11
CA LEU A 413 1.64 -0.55 -2.51
C LEU A 413 1.62 -1.90 -3.23
N ALA A 414 2.04 -2.99 -2.57
CA ALA A 414 1.99 -4.34 -3.13
C ALA A 414 0.55 -4.76 -3.49
N LYS A 415 -0.41 -4.48 -2.59
CA LYS A 415 -1.84 -4.70 -2.84
C LYS A 415 -2.38 -3.78 -3.95
N PHE A 416 -1.92 -2.53 -4.01
CA PHE A 416 -2.43 -1.53 -4.96
C PHE A 416 -1.93 -1.76 -6.40
N VAL A 417 -0.69 -2.23 -6.56
CA VAL A 417 -0.08 -2.60 -7.85
C VAL A 417 -0.74 -3.86 -8.44
N ALA A 418 -1.27 -4.76 -7.61
CA ALA A 418 -1.95 -5.97 -8.06
C ALA A 418 -3.26 -5.70 -8.84
N PHE A 419 -3.95 -4.58 -8.59
CA PHE A 419 -5.12 -4.17 -9.37
C PHE A 419 -4.72 -3.61 -10.73
N LYS A 420 -5.24 -4.21 -11.81
CA LYS A 420 -4.92 -3.84 -13.20
C LYS A 420 -5.81 -2.68 -13.64
N THR A 421 -5.58 -1.53 -13.03
CA THR A 421 -6.30 -0.27 -13.19
C THR A 421 -6.05 0.39 -14.55
N ILE A 422 -6.36 -0.30 -15.66
CA ILE A 422 -6.03 0.14 -17.03
C ILE A 422 -7.24 0.81 -17.67
N SER A 423 -7.37 2.13 -17.48
CA SER A 423 -8.47 2.98 -17.98
C SER A 423 -8.69 2.81 -19.49
N ALA A 424 -7.63 2.85 -20.29
CA ALA A 424 -7.66 2.80 -21.76
C ALA A 424 -8.14 1.46 -22.39
N SER A 425 -8.78 0.58 -21.62
CA SER A 425 -9.29 -0.70 -22.08
C SER A 425 -10.50 -1.15 -21.24
N PRO A 426 -11.75 -0.94 -21.72
CA PRO A 426 -13.00 -1.23 -20.99
C PRO A 426 -13.14 -2.63 -20.36
N LYS A 427 -12.37 -3.62 -20.85
CA LYS A 427 -12.22 -4.93 -20.19
C LYS A 427 -11.84 -4.82 -18.69
N PHE A 428 -11.10 -3.79 -18.30
CA PHE A 428 -10.54 -3.65 -16.96
C PHE A 428 -11.38 -2.78 -16.02
N ASN A 429 -12.53 -2.22 -16.45
CA ASN A 429 -13.37 -1.34 -15.61
C ASN A 429 -13.74 -1.98 -14.26
N GLY A 430 -13.89 -3.31 -14.19
CA GLY A 430 -14.07 -4.04 -12.93
C GLY A 430 -12.85 -4.01 -12.00
N GLU A 431 -11.63 -4.16 -12.54
CA GLU A 431 -10.38 -4.02 -11.77
C GLU A 431 -10.08 -2.56 -11.41
N CYS A 432 -10.42 -1.60 -12.29
CA CYS A 432 -10.34 -0.17 -12.01
C CYS A 432 -11.23 0.24 -10.82
N ASN A 433 -12.50 -0.18 -10.83
CA ASN A 433 -13.43 0.07 -9.72
C ASN A 433 -13.02 -0.68 -8.43
N GLN A 434 -12.46 -1.88 -8.53
CA GLN A 434 -11.88 -2.57 -7.37
C GLN A 434 -10.66 -1.83 -6.79
N GLY A 435 -9.80 -1.26 -7.64
CA GLY A 435 -8.69 -0.38 -7.24
C GLY A 435 -9.18 0.88 -6.51
N ALA A 436 -10.19 1.55 -7.05
CA ALA A 436 -10.83 2.70 -6.41
C ALA A 436 -11.46 2.34 -5.05
N ALA A 437 -12.17 1.22 -4.97
CA ALA A 437 -12.80 0.73 -3.74
C ALA A 437 -11.80 0.19 -2.71
N PHE A 438 -10.64 -0.31 -3.16
CA PHE A 438 -9.48 -0.59 -2.29
C PHE A 438 -8.91 0.71 -1.73
N LEU A 439 -8.60 1.68 -2.59
CA LEU A 439 -8.03 2.97 -2.19
C LEU A 439 -8.97 3.73 -1.24
N ARG A 440 -10.28 3.76 -1.50
CA ARG A 440 -11.32 4.32 -0.61
C ARG A 440 -11.26 3.69 0.79
N ARG A 441 -11.21 2.34 0.87
CA ARG A 441 -11.13 1.62 2.15
C ARG A 441 -9.80 1.85 2.85
N HIS A 442 -8.70 1.91 2.13
CA HIS A 442 -7.37 2.20 2.69
C HIS A 442 -7.31 3.63 3.26
N CYS A 443 -7.88 4.62 2.56
CA CYS A 443 -8.02 5.98 3.07
C CYS A 443 -8.89 6.06 4.34
N ASN A 444 -10.02 5.33 4.39
CA ASN A 444 -10.84 5.23 5.61
C ASN A 444 -10.06 4.60 6.78
N TYR A 445 -9.35 3.49 6.54
CA TYR A 445 -8.51 2.81 7.52
C TYR A 445 -7.42 3.74 8.09
N LEU A 446 -6.82 4.58 7.24
CA LEU A 446 -5.86 5.62 7.62
C LEU A 446 -6.51 6.82 8.36
N GLY A 447 -7.83 6.88 8.50
CA GLY A 447 -8.55 7.92 9.25
C GLY A 447 -9.12 9.07 8.41
N ALA A 448 -9.08 8.99 7.07
CA ALA A 448 -9.72 9.99 6.21
C ALA A 448 -11.24 9.81 6.12
N LYS A 449 -11.98 10.90 5.92
CA LYS A 449 -13.39 10.85 5.48
C LYS A 449 -13.42 10.74 3.97
N THR A 450 -13.95 9.65 3.41
CA THR A 450 -13.95 9.41 1.95
C THR A 450 -15.33 9.46 1.30
N LYS A 451 -15.33 9.68 -0.01
CA LYS A 451 -16.47 9.47 -0.92
C LYS A 451 -15.93 9.12 -2.31
N LEU A 452 -16.67 8.31 -3.07
CA LEU A 452 -16.43 8.18 -4.53
C LEU A 452 -17.28 9.23 -5.25
N LEU A 453 -16.67 9.98 -6.16
CA LEU A 453 -17.37 10.90 -7.05
C LEU A 453 -17.52 10.21 -8.41
N THR A 454 -18.75 9.89 -8.79
CA THR A 454 -19.09 9.27 -10.07
C THR A 454 -18.95 10.27 -11.20
N THR A 455 -18.09 9.96 -12.18
CA THR A 455 -17.77 10.79 -13.35
C THR A 455 -18.68 10.54 -14.55
N GLY A 456 -19.39 9.42 -14.56
CA GLY A 456 -20.24 8.94 -15.67
C GLY A 456 -20.47 7.43 -15.55
N ASP A 457 -21.33 6.86 -16.41
CA ASP A 457 -21.69 5.44 -16.35
C ASP A 457 -20.57 4.50 -16.86
N ASP A 458 -19.79 4.94 -17.85
CA ASP A 458 -18.69 4.18 -18.47
C ASP A 458 -17.29 4.56 -17.94
N THR A 459 -17.17 5.61 -17.12
CA THR A 459 -15.90 6.19 -16.64
C THR A 459 -15.61 5.86 -15.17
N ASN A 460 -14.32 5.85 -14.83
CA ASN A 460 -13.83 5.45 -13.52
C ASN A 460 -14.00 6.58 -12.46
N PRO A 461 -14.40 6.24 -11.21
CA PRO A 461 -14.79 7.22 -10.20
C PRO A 461 -13.59 7.88 -9.50
N ILE A 462 -13.69 9.18 -9.21
CA ILE A 462 -12.66 9.90 -8.43
C ILE A 462 -12.78 9.51 -6.96
N VAL A 463 -11.67 9.09 -6.35
CA VAL A 463 -11.57 8.90 -4.89
C VAL A 463 -11.32 10.26 -4.24
N HIS A 464 -12.33 10.81 -3.59
CA HIS A 464 -12.22 11.99 -2.73
C HIS A 464 -11.98 11.54 -1.29
N ALA A 465 -10.85 11.92 -0.68
CA ALA A 465 -10.54 11.64 0.72
C ALA A 465 -10.15 12.92 1.47
N ARG A 466 -10.61 13.12 2.70
CA ARG A 466 -10.33 14.32 3.50
C ARG A 466 -9.84 13.98 4.90
N PHE A 467 -8.61 14.40 5.21
CA PHE A 467 -8.12 14.56 6.57
C PHE A 467 -8.42 15.99 7.03
N ASN A 468 -8.93 16.14 8.25
CA ASN A 468 -9.16 17.46 8.85
C ASN A 468 -8.02 17.76 9.83
N ALA A 469 -7.67 19.04 10.01
CA ALA A 469 -6.58 19.43 10.88
C ALA A 469 -6.80 18.99 12.35
N THR A 470 -5.86 18.21 12.90
CA THR A 470 -5.90 17.65 14.25
C THR A 470 -5.07 18.42 15.26
N SER A 471 -4.17 19.29 14.82
CA SER A 471 -3.25 20.05 15.68
C SER A 471 -3.94 21.06 16.61
N PRO A 472 -3.45 21.25 17.84
CA PRO A 472 -3.81 22.40 18.68
C PRO A 472 -3.55 23.75 18.00
N HIS A 473 -2.55 23.83 17.11
CA HIS A 473 -2.19 25.03 16.36
C HIS A 473 -2.73 25.04 14.92
N LYS A 474 -3.84 24.32 14.67
CA LYS A 474 -4.45 24.20 13.35
C LYS A 474 -4.87 25.53 12.72
N THR A 475 -5.07 25.44 11.41
CA THR A 475 -5.55 26.49 10.51
C THR A 475 -6.72 25.94 9.72
N ASP A 476 -7.64 26.81 9.30
CA ASP A 476 -8.76 26.44 8.42
C ASP A 476 -8.33 26.31 6.95
N LYS A 477 -7.03 26.50 6.65
CA LYS A 477 -6.47 26.34 5.31
C LYS A 477 -6.51 24.88 4.85
N THR A 478 -6.54 24.67 3.53
CA THR A 478 -6.60 23.33 2.91
C THR A 478 -5.51 23.18 1.86
N VAL A 479 -4.76 22.07 1.94
CA VAL A 479 -3.92 21.58 0.83
C VAL A 479 -4.72 20.53 0.06
N LEU A 480 -4.80 20.68 -1.26
CA LEU A 480 -5.34 19.65 -2.15
C LEU A 480 -4.18 18.83 -2.71
N PHE A 481 -4.18 17.51 -2.52
CA PHE A 481 -3.28 16.59 -3.20
C PHE A 481 -4.00 15.95 -4.39
N TYR A 482 -3.37 16.00 -5.56
CA TYR A 482 -3.86 15.37 -6.79
C TYR A 482 -2.94 14.22 -7.27
N GLY A 483 -3.55 13.19 -7.84
CA GLY A 483 -2.89 12.10 -8.53
C GLY A 483 -3.91 11.19 -9.24
N HIS A 484 -3.46 10.07 -9.80
CA HIS A 484 -4.30 9.09 -10.49
C HIS A 484 -3.94 7.65 -10.13
N TYR A 485 -4.95 6.78 -10.05
CA TYR A 485 -4.76 5.36 -9.74
C TYR A 485 -4.73 4.46 -10.99
N ASP A 486 -5.10 4.99 -12.16
CA ASP A 486 -5.01 4.28 -13.43
C ASP A 486 -3.61 4.33 -14.06
N VAL A 487 -3.32 3.35 -14.91
CA VAL A 487 -1.97 3.02 -15.40
C VAL A 487 -1.98 2.43 -16.82
N VAL A 488 -0.95 2.70 -17.63
CA VAL A 488 -0.76 2.06 -18.94
C VAL A 488 -0.61 0.55 -18.84
N GLY A 489 -1.35 -0.17 -19.69
CA GLY A 489 -1.39 -1.62 -19.69
C GLY A 489 -0.06 -2.29 -20.09
N ALA A 490 0.52 -3.07 -19.17
CA ALA A 490 1.66 -3.96 -19.41
C ALA A 490 1.22 -5.37 -19.83
N ASP A 491 1.95 -6.02 -20.75
CA ASP A 491 1.69 -7.37 -21.28
C ASP A 491 2.65 -8.39 -20.66
N THR A 492 2.13 -9.24 -19.77
CA THR A 492 2.88 -10.29 -19.05
C THR A 492 3.48 -11.37 -19.97
N ASN A 493 3.05 -11.45 -21.23
CA ASN A 493 3.41 -12.53 -22.16
C ASN A 493 4.59 -12.16 -23.09
N ARG A 494 5.24 -11.01 -22.86
CA ARG A 494 6.40 -10.55 -23.65
C ARG A 494 7.66 -10.54 -22.80
N PRO A 495 8.82 -10.97 -23.34
CA PRO A 495 10.09 -11.07 -22.61
C PRO A 495 10.77 -9.70 -22.38
N LYS A 496 9.97 -8.63 -22.19
CA LYS A 496 10.43 -7.28 -21.92
C LYS A 496 10.55 -6.98 -20.42
N TRP A 497 9.67 -7.57 -19.61
CA TRP A 497 9.68 -7.42 -18.16
C TRP A 497 10.51 -8.52 -17.49
N LYS A 498 11.25 -8.15 -16.43
CA LYS A 498 12.05 -9.06 -15.59
C LYS A 498 11.23 -9.76 -14.50
N THR A 499 10.08 -9.17 -14.13
CA THR A 499 9.16 -9.59 -13.07
C THR A 499 7.72 -9.45 -13.60
N ASP A 500 6.70 -9.99 -12.94
CA ASP A 500 5.32 -9.68 -13.35
C ASP A 500 5.03 -8.19 -13.05
N PRO A 501 4.59 -7.38 -14.02
CA PRO A 501 4.23 -5.98 -13.80
C PRO A 501 3.17 -5.76 -12.71
N TYR A 502 2.32 -6.74 -12.42
CA TYR A 502 1.26 -6.63 -11.40
C TYR A 502 1.60 -7.41 -10.11
N GLN A 503 2.88 -7.77 -9.90
CA GLN A 503 3.37 -8.32 -8.63
C GLN A 503 4.56 -7.50 -8.15
N LEU A 504 4.35 -6.68 -7.12
CA LEU A 504 5.40 -5.83 -6.56
C LEU A 504 6.60 -6.68 -6.13
N THR A 505 7.75 -6.45 -6.76
CA THR A 505 8.96 -7.26 -6.56
C THR A 505 10.13 -6.37 -6.14
N SER A 506 10.66 -6.56 -4.93
CA SER A 506 11.80 -5.80 -4.41
C SER A 506 13.14 -6.40 -4.85
N ILE A 507 13.97 -5.63 -5.57
CA ILE A 507 15.30 -6.06 -6.04
C ILE A 507 16.30 -4.90 -5.90
N ASN A 508 17.41 -5.13 -5.19
CA ASN A 508 18.55 -4.20 -5.06
C ASN A 508 18.17 -2.76 -4.64
N GLY A 509 17.23 -2.60 -3.71
CA GLY A 509 16.78 -1.28 -3.24
C GLY A 509 15.75 -0.58 -4.13
N PHE A 510 15.26 -1.24 -5.18
CA PHE A 510 14.15 -0.78 -6.02
C PHE A 510 12.94 -1.70 -5.86
N LEU A 511 11.73 -1.14 -5.97
CA LEU A 511 10.47 -1.85 -6.07
C LEU A 511 10.05 -1.86 -7.54
N TYR A 512 9.86 -3.03 -8.15
CA TYR A 512 9.43 -3.18 -9.54
C TYR A 512 7.93 -3.51 -9.61
N GLY A 513 7.23 -2.88 -10.55
CA GLY A 513 5.79 -3.07 -10.80
C GLY A 513 5.22 -1.92 -11.63
N ARG A 514 4.02 -2.10 -12.21
CA ARG A 514 3.33 -1.05 -12.96
C ARG A 514 2.61 -0.09 -12.00
N GLY A 515 2.93 1.19 -12.13
CA GLY A 515 2.44 2.31 -11.35
C GLY A 515 3.11 2.49 -9.98
N VAL A 516 4.28 1.90 -9.76
CA VAL A 516 5.07 2.11 -8.54
C VAL A 516 5.66 3.52 -8.48
N SER A 517 6.10 4.08 -9.61
CA SER A 517 6.47 5.49 -9.73
C SER A 517 5.32 6.34 -10.27
N ASP A 518 4.41 5.73 -11.05
CA ASP A 518 3.39 6.47 -11.81
C ASP A 518 1.96 5.88 -11.70
N ASN A 519 1.13 6.25 -10.73
CA ASN A 519 1.36 7.20 -9.64
C ASN A 519 1.01 6.61 -8.24
N LYS A 520 0.83 5.29 -8.14
CA LYS A 520 0.36 4.60 -6.93
C LYS A 520 1.33 4.73 -5.75
N GLY A 521 2.64 4.74 -5.99
CA GLY A 521 3.66 4.97 -4.96
C GLY A 521 3.57 6.39 -4.36
N PRO A 522 3.70 7.45 -5.18
CA PRO A 522 3.52 8.83 -4.73
C PRO A 522 2.20 9.10 -3.99
N ILE A 523 1.07 8.57 -4.49
CA ILE A 523 -0.24 8.63 -3.81
C ILE A 523 -0.16 8.06 -2.39
N LEU A 524 0.41 6.87 -2.21
CA LEU A 524 0.49 6.26 -0.89
C LEU A 524 1.51 6.99 0.00
N ALA A 525 2.61 7.51 -0.53
CA ALA A 525 3.53 8.35 0.24
C ALA A 525 2.83 9.59 0.81
N ALA A 526 1.99 10.25 0.01
CA ALA A 526 1.17 11.39 0.41
C ALA A 526 0.09 11.03 1.45
N LEU A 527 -0.65 9.94 1.22
CA LEU A 527 -1.69 9.45 2.14
C LEU A 527 -1.09 9.05 3.50
N TYR A 528 0.03 8.33 3.50
CA TYR A 528 0.72 7.96 4.74
C TYR A 528 1.29 9.18 5.45
N ALA A 529 1.82 10.19 4.74
CA ALA A 529 2.28 11.44 5.34
C ALA A 529 1.15 12.21 6.07
N ALA A 530 -0.02 12.33 5.43
CA ALA A 530 -1.19 13.00 6.04
C ALA A 530 -1.77 12.20 7.21
N ALA A 531 -1.90 10.88 7.07
CA ALA A 531 -2.43 9.99 8.10
C ALA A 531 -1.54 9.94 9.36
N ASP A 532 -0.23 9.93 9.18
CA ASP A 532 0.73 9.88 10.26
C ASP A 532 0.65 11.14 11.14
N LEU A 533 0.62 12.34 10.51
CA LEU A 533 0.37 13.62 11.19
C LEU A 533 -1.03 13.70 11.82
N ALA A 534 -2.06 13.17 11.16
CA ALA A 534 -3.41 13.17 11.71
C ALA A 534 -3.44 12.40 13.03
N ARG A 535 -2.77 11.24 13.06
CA ARG A 535 -2.70 10.29 14.17
C ARG A 535 -1.75 10.72 15.30
N THR A 536 -0.64 11.41 15.02
CA THR A 536 0.18 12.08 16.06
C THR A 536 -0.42 13.40 16.56
N LYS A 537 -1.57 13.83 16.01
CA LYS A 537 -2.22 15.12 16.29
C LYS A 537 -1.39 16.35 15.89
N ASP A 538 -0.52 16.21 14.88
CA ASP A 538 0.31 17.29 14.34
C ASP A 538 -0.28 17.99 13.11
N LEU A 539 -1.30 17.40 12.46
CA LEU A 539 -1.79 17.90 11.17
C LEU A 539 -2.40 19.31 11.29
N ARG A 540 -1.77 20.31 10.65
CA ARG A 540 -2.08 21.75 10.87
C ARG A 540 -3.05 22.36 9.87
N CYS A 541 -3.25 21.74 8.72
CA CYS A 541 -4.24 22.14 7.72
C CYS A 541 -5.15 20.97 7.37
N ASN A 542 -6.27 21.24 6.71
CA ASN A 542 -7.02 20.18 6.06
C ASN A 542 -6.19 19.65 4.88
N VAL A 543 -6.25 18.34 4.61
CA VAL A 543 -5.66 17.73 3.41
C VAL A 543 -6.74 16.98 2.67
N VAL A 544 -7.06 17.43 1.46
CA VAL A 544 -8.04 16.82 0.57
C VAL A 544 -7.31 16.13 -0.58
N PHE A 545 -7.58 14.86 -0.79
CA PHE A 545 -7.07 14.08 -1.90
C PHE A 545 -8.15 13.99 -2.99
N LEU A 546 -7.81 14.35 -4.22
CA LEU A 546 -8.58 14.01 -5.42
C LEU A 546 -7.74 13.06 -6.26
N ILE A 547 -8.15 11.78 -6.29
CA ILE A 547 -7.40 10.74 -6.99
C ILE A 547 -8.29 10.15 -8.08
N GLU A 548 -7.99 10.46 -9.34
CA GLU A 548 -8.80 10.03 -10.49
C GLU A 548 -8.37 8.66 -11.05
N GLY A 549 -9.11 8.16 -12.04
CA GLY A 549 -8.89 6.87 -12.68
C GLY A 549 -9.01 6.90 -14.21
N GLU A 550 -8.80 8.07 -14.82
CA GLU A 550 -8.89 8.30 -16.27
C GLU A 550 -7.71 9.13 -16.83
N GLU A 551 -6.63 9.39 -16.08
CA GLU A 551 -5.55 10.31 -16.51
C GLU A 551 -4.85 9.77 -17.76
N GLU A 552 -4.50 8.48 -17.75
CA GLU A 552 -3.91 7.74 -18.87
C GLU A 552 -4.91 7.55 -20.05
N SER A 553 -6.14 8.03 -19.89
CA SER A 553 -7.21 8.09 -20.89
C SER A 553 -7.73 9.51 -21.16
N GLY A 554 -7.04 10.55 -20.68
CA GLY A 554 -7.32 11.97 -20.96
C GLY A 554 -8.26 12.66 -19.97
N SER A 555 -8.33 12.20 -18.72
CA SER A 555 -9.12 12.80 -17.62
C SER A 555 -10.59 13.05 -17.96
N GLN A 556 -11.22 12.06 -18.61
CA GLN A 556 -12.58 12.16 -19.11
C GLN A 556 -13.58 12.45 -17.98
N ASN A 557 -14.41 13.48 -18.17
CA ASN A 557 -15.38 14.02 -17.22
C ASN A 557 -14.81 14.52 -15.86
N PHE A 558 -13.48 14.50 -15.64
CA PHE A 558 -12.87 14.93 -14.37
C PHE A 558 -13.21 16.39 -14.04
N HIS A 559 -12.98 17.31 -15.00
CA HIS A 559 -13.19 18.75 -14.83
C HIS A 559 -14.62 19.09 -14.36
N ASP A 560 -15.63 18.49 -15.00
CA ASP A 560 -17.03 18.78 -14.71
C ASP A 560 -17.52 18.10 -13.42
N THR A 561 -16.96 16.93 -13.09
CA THR A 561 -17.22 16.25 -11.81
C THR A 561 -16.66 17.06 -10.63
N VAL A 562 -15.48 17.67 -10.79
CA VAL A 562 -14.88 18.57 -9.80
C VAL A 562 -15.70 19.85 -9.64
N ARG A 563 -16.18 20.46 -10.73
CA ARG A 563 -17.11 21.61 -10.68
C ARG A 563 -18.39 21.28 -9.94
N GLN A 564 -19.01 20.15 -10.25
CA GLN A 564 -20.24 19.69 -9.60
C GLN A 564 -20.07 19.45 -8.09
N HIS A 565 -18.89 18.98 -7.67
CA HIS A 565 -18.60 18.65 -6.27
C HIS A 565 -17.76 19.71 -5.53
N LYS A 566 -17.60 20.90 -6.10
CA LYS A 566 -16.74 21.97 -5.58
C LYS A 566 -17.07 22.36 -4.13
N ASP A 567 -18.35 22.47 -3.80
CA ASP A 567 -18.82 22.77 -2.44
C ASP A 567 -18.48 21.66 -1.43
N GLN A 568 -18.38 20.41 -1.88
CA GLN A 568 -18.03 19.25 -1.05
C GLN A 568 -16.51 19.13 -0.84
N ILE A 569 -15.72 19.53 -1.84
CA ILE A 569 -14.26 19.65 -1.74
C ILE A 569 -13.90 20.80 -0.78
N GLY A 570 -14.62 21.92 -0.92
CA GLY A 570 -14.48 23.12 -0.10
C GLY A 570 -13.35 24.03 -0.57
N PRO A 571 -12.99 25.07 0.22
CA PRO A 571 -11.91 25.98 -0.12
C PRO A 571 -10.55 25.27 -0.11
N VAL A 572 -9.72 25.59 -1.09
CA VAL A 572 -8.35 25.11 -1.30
C VAL A 572 -7.42 26.32 -1.32
N ASN A 573 -6.27 26.23 -0.64
CA ASN A 573 -5.27 27.29 -0.61
C ASN A 573 -4.01 26.93 -1.40
N TRP A 574 -3.74 25.63 -1.56
CA TRP A 574 -2.55 25.09 -2.20
C TRP A 574 -2.87 23.80 -2.92
N ILE A 575 -2.27 23.59 -4.08
CA ILE A 575 -2.36 22.33 -4.83
C ILE A 575 -0.97 21.67 -4.84
N LEU A 576 -0.92 20.43 -4.36
CA LEU A 576 0.24 19.55 -4.48
C LEU A 576 -0.12 18.38 -5.38
N LEU A 577 0.88 17.89 -6.08
CA LEU A 577 0.83 16.67 -6.87
C LEU A 577 2.25 16.15 -7.04
N ALA A 578 2.38 14.86 -7.33
CA ALA A 578 3.65 14.16 -7.25
C ALA A 578 3.80 13.19 -8.43
N ASN A 579 3.70 13.72 -9.65
CA ASN A 579 3.96 12.98 -10.88
C ASN A 579 5.00 13.76 -11.72
N SER A 580 6.27 13.45 -11.48
CA SER A 580 7.45 14.07 -12.11
C SER A 580 8.70 13.30 -11.69
N TYR A 581 9.79 13.47 -12.45
CA TYR A 581 11.02 12.70 -12.33
C TYR A 581 12.25 13.59 -12.14
N TRP A 582 13.25 13.09 -11.44
CA TRP A 582 14.55 13.76 -11.30
C TRP A 582 15.34 13.72 -12.62
N LEU A 583 16.19 14.73 -12.85
CA LEU A 583 17.07 14.74 -14.02
C LEU A 583 18.15 13.63 -13.98
N ASP A 584 18.53 13.18 -12.80
CA ASP A 584 19.44 12.05 -12.58
C ASP A 584 19.08 11.24 -11.31
N ASP A 585 19.81 10.15 -11.04
CA ASP A 585 19.55 9.25 -9.91
C ASP A 585 20.11 9.74 -8.55
N SER A 586 20.48 11.02 -8.40
CA SER A 586 21.20 11.53 -7.22
C SER A 586 20.83 12.95 -6.77
N ASN A 587 20.45 13.83 -7.69
CA ASN A 587 20.23 15.25 -7.42
C ASN A 587 18.71 15.55 -7.37
N PRO A 588 18.15 15.95 -6.20
CA PRO A 588 16.73 16.19 -6.08
C PRO A 588 16.30 17.41 -6.90
N CYS A 589 15.12 17.33 -7.51
CA CYS A 589 14.57 18.36 -8.38
C CYS A 589 13.23 18.88 -7.85
N LEU A 590 12.80 20.05 -8.33
CA LEU A 590 11.44 20.59 -8.18
C LEU A 590 10.93 21.08 -9.54
N THR A 591 9.78 20.56 -9.96
CA THR A 591 9.22 20.88 -11.28
C THR A 591 8.26 22.05 -11.18
N TYR A 592 8.60 23.16 -11.83
CA TYR A 592 7.83 24.42 -11.79
C TYR A 592 7.11 24.75 -13.11
N GLY A 593 7.21 23.91 -14.13
CA GLY A 593 6.46 24.11 -15.36
C GLY A 593 6.47 22.91 -16.29
N GLN A 594 5.39 22.75 -17.02
CA GLN A 594 5.16 21.70 -18.01
C GLN A 594 4.55 22.32 -19.27
N ARG A 595 4.86 21.74 -20.43
CA ARG A 595 4.27 22.18 -21.70
C ARG A 595 2.81 21.74 -21.77
N GLY A 596 2.03 22.40 -22.60
CA GLY A 596 0.72 21.90 -23.02
C GLY A 596 0.85 21.01 -24.26
N VAL A 597 -0.27 20.45 -24.71
CA VAL A 597 -0.31 19.69 -25.96
C VAL A 597 -1.68 19.80 -26.64
N VAL A 598 -1.66 19.92 -27.97
CA VAL A 598 -2.83 19.73 -28.84
C VAL A 598 -2.54 18.52 -29.72
N HIS A 599 -3.38 17.50 -29.66
CA HIS A 599 -3.33 16.33 -30.55
C HIS A 599 -4.38 16.46 -31.66
N ALA A 600 -4.00 16.14 -32.89
CA ALA A 600 -4.89 16.24 -34.05
C ALA A 600 -4.66 15.13 -35.08
N ASN A 601 -5.73 14.74 -35.77
CA ASN A 601 -5.67 14.00 -37.03
C ASN A 601 -6.00 14.94 -38.18
N LEU A 602 -5.20 14.93 -39.25
CA LEU A 602 -5.56 15.51 -40.54
C LEU A 602 -5.89 14.37 -41.49
N ILE A 603 -7.09 14.38 -42.05
CA ILE A 603 -7.64 13.27 -42.82
C ILE A 603 -8.12 13.79 -44.16
N VAL A 604 -7.50 13.36 -45.25
CA VAL A 604 -7.97 13.66 -46.61
C VAL A 604 -8.69 12.42 -47.16
N THR A 605 -9.88 12.60 -47.73
CA THR A 605 -10.72 11.52 -48.27
C THR A 605 -11.24 11.89 -49.67
N SER A 606 -11.21 10.94 -50.60
CA SER A 606 -11.78 11.07 -51.94
C SER A 606 -13.19 10.48 -52.01
N ASP A 607 -14.02 10.98 -52.92
CA ASP A 607 -15.28 10.33 -53.32
C ASP A 607 -15.02 9.05 -54.16
N HIS A 608 -13.87 8.99 -54.83
CA HIS A 608 -13.43 7.86 -55.63
C HIS A 608 -13.04 6.64 -54.75
N PRO A 609 -13.20 5.40 -55.26
CA PRO A 609 -12.64 4.20 -54.62
C PRO A 609 -11.11 4.16 -54.73
N ASP A 610 -10.45 3.16 -54.14
CA ASP A 610 -9.02 2.96 -54.35
C ASP A 610 -8.74 2.64 -55.85
N LEU A 611 -7.88 3.44 -56.51
CA LEU A 611 -7.62 3.41 -57.96
C LEU A 611 -6.26 2.77 -58.30
N HIS A 612 -6.02 2.40 -59.55
CA HIS A 612 -4.78 1.75 -59.99
C HIS A 612 -3.78 2.79 -60.52
N SER A 613 -2.69 3.05 -59.79
CA SER A 613 -1.79 4.18 -60.09
C SER A 613 -1.07 4.11 -61.44
N GLY A 614 -0.99 2.94 -62.08
CA GLY A 614 -0.48 2.79 -63.45
C GLY A 614 -1.50 3.00 -64.57
N ILE A 615 -2.77 3.30 -64.26
CA ILE A 615 -3.85 3.60 -65.20
C ILE A 615 -4.44 4.98 -64.89
N ASP A 616 -4.77 5.21 -63.62
CA ASP A 616 -5.50 6.38 -63.14
C ASP A 616 -4.54 7.49 -62.65
N GLY A 617 -3.26 7.16 -62.42
CA GLY A 617 -2.21 8.10 -62.01
C GLY A 617 -1.86 9.09 -63.12
N SER A 618 -2.53 10.24 -63.10
CA SER A 618 -2.34 11.34 -64.03
C SER A 618 -2.35 12.68 -63.29
N ALA A 619 -1.74 13.70 -63.88
CA ALA A 619 -1.66 15.04 -63.27
C ALA A 619 -3.00 15.80 -63.16
N LEU A 620 -4.13 15.15 -63.46
CA LEU A 620 -5.49 15.69 -63.43
C LEU A 620 -6.37 15.04 -62.34
N LEU A 621 -5.79 14.18 -61.49
CA LEU A 621 -6.51 13.49 -60.42
C LEU A 621 -5.91 13.87 -59.05
N ASP A 622 -6.78 14.19 -58.11
CA ASP A 622 -6.38 14.59 -56.77
C ASP A 622 -6.22 13.36 -55.87
N GLU A 623 -4.97 13.02 -55.56
CA GLU A 623 -4.65 11.87 -54.74
C GLU A 623 -4.62 12.25 -53.24
N PRO A 624 -5.43 11.66 -52.35
CA PRO A 624 -5.48 12.05 -50.93
C PRO A 624 -4.13 12.04 -50.20
N LEU A 625 -3.19 11.18 -50.61
CA LEU A 625 -1.83 11.16 -50.04
C LEU A 625 -0.95 12.32 -50.55
N LYS A 626 -1.08 12.72 -51.83
CA LYS A 626 -0.40 13.89 -52.41
C LYS A 626 -0.86 15.14 -51.67
N ASP A 627 -2.17 15.33 -51.58
CA ASP A 627 -2.78 16.53 -51.02
C ASP A 627 -2.47 16.65 -49.51
N LEU A 628 -2.59 15.53 -48.76
CA LEU A 628 -2.16 15.48 -47.36
C LEU A 628 -0.66 15.79 -47.20
N SER A 629 0.20 15.30 -48.10
CA SER A 629 1.64 15.58 -48.03
C SER A 629 1.96 17.05 -48.31
N MET A 630 1.25 17.67 -49.26
CA MET A 630 1.35 19.11 -49.53
C MET A 630 0.86 19.94 -48.34
N LEU A 631 -0.31 19.60 -47.78
CA LEU A 631 -0.88 20.24 -46.59
C LEU A 631 0.07 20.14 -45.38
N VAL A 632 0.58 18.94 -45.06
CA VAL A 632 1.49 18.73 -43.93
C VAL A 632 2.81 19.50 -44.11
N ASN A 633 3.28 19.66 -45.35
CA ASN A 633 4.45 20.50 -45.66
C ASN A 633 4.21 21.99 -45.42
N THR A 634 2.97 22.50 -45.43
CA THR A 634 2.68 23.91 -45.10
C THR A 634 2.87 24.23 -43.60
N LEU A 635 2.78 23.23 -42.71
CA LEU A 635 2.75 23.41 -41.24
C LEU A 635 4.13 23.68 -40.62
N ILE A 636 5.22 23.38 -41.34
CA ILE A 636 6.59 23.36 -40.80
C ILE A 636 7.56 24.07 -41.75
N ALA A 637 8.12 25.18 -41.29
CA ALA A 637 9.20 25.91 -41.97
C ALA A 637 10.58 25.26 -41.68
N PRO A 638 11.62 25.58 -42.48
CA PRO A 638 12.98 25.10 -42.25
C PRO A 638 13.46 25.30 -40.81
N LYS A 639 14.21 24.30 -40.29
CA LYS A 639 14.58 24.15 -38.87
C LYS A 639 13.43 23.83 -37.91
N GLY A 640 12.25 23.45 -38.39
CA GLY A 640 11.16 22.95 -37.54
C GLY A 640 10.28 24.04 -36.92
N ARG A 641 10.38 25.28 -37.41
CA ARG A 641 9.53 26.40 -36.93
C ARG A 641 8.10 26.22 -37.43
N ILE A 642 7.12 26.36 -36.54
CA ILE A 642 5.70 26.26 -36.89
C ILE A 642 5.28 27.49 -37.72
N THR A 643 4.46 27.29 -38.74
CA THR A 643 4.06 28.35 -39.71
C THR A 643 2.73 29.03 -39.39
N LEU A 644 1.95 28.50 -38.43
CA LEU A 644 0.65 29.02 -38.04
C LEU A 644 0.71 30.54 -37.75
N PRO A 645 -0.23 31.35 -38.28
CA PRO A 645 -0.26 32.80 -38.08
C PRO A 645 -0.22 33.19 -36.59
N ASN A 646 0.59 34.20 -36.27
CA ASN A 646 0.75 34.80 -34.93
C ASN A 646 1.14 33.82 -33.80
N PHE A 647 1.51 32.57 -34.13
CA PHE A 647 1.67 31.48 -33.16
C PHE A 647 2.78 31.72 -32.12
N TYR A 648 3.83 32.47 -32.47
CA TYR A 648 4.94 32.80 -31.59
C TYR A 648 4.75 34.10 -30.80
N ASP A 649 3.74 34.91 -31.13
CA ASP A 649 3.51 36.22 -30.52
C ASP A 649 3.23 36.16 -28.99
N PRO A 650 2.49 35.17 -28.44
CA PRO A 650 2.34 35.03 -26.99
C PRO A 650 3.55 34.39 -26.29
N VAL A 651 4.56 33.87 -27.01
CA VAL A 651 5.67 33.11 -26.42
C VAL A 651 6.63 34.05 -25.69
N LEU A 652 6.67 33.94 -24.37
CA LEU A 652 7.50 34.81 -23.51
C LEU A 652 9.01 34.61 -23.77
N PRO A 653 9.82 35.69 -23.75
CA PRO A 653 11.28 35.59 -23.77
C PRO A 653 11.84 35.07 -22.43
N PRO A 654 13.00 34.40 -22.41
CA PRO A 654 13.58 33.83 -21.19
C PRO A 654 14.09 34.92 -20.23
N THR A 655 13.61 34.88 -18.98
CA THR A 655 14.02 35.83 -17.93
C THR A 655 15.45 35.56 -17.44
N GLN A 656 16.07 36.53 -16.75
CA GLN A 656 17.42 36.32 -16.18
C GLN A 656 17.41 35.26 -15.06
N ALA A 657 16.34 35.20 -14.24
CA ALA A 657 16.16 34.17 -13.23
C ALA A 657 16.00 32.77 -13.86
N GLU A 658 15.22 32.67 -14.95
CA GLU A 658 15.08 31.44 -15.74
C GLU A 658 16.42 30.98 -16.31
N LYS A 659 17.21 31.87 -16.91
CA LYS A 659 18.57 31.56 -17.41
C LYS A 659 19.50 31.09 -16.30
N HIS A 660 19.45 31.71 -15.11
CA HIS A 660 20.26 31.28 -13.98
C HIS A 660 19.88 29.87 -13.50
N ARG A 661 18.58 29.53 -13.48
CA ARG A 661 18.10 28.16 -13.21
C ARG A 661 18.61 27.15 -14.26
N TYR A 662 18.62 27.50 -15.55
CA TYR A 662 19.21 26.64 -16.59
C TYR A 662 20.74 26.47 -16.45
N ALA A 663 21.48 27.53 -16.07
CA ALA A 663 22.91 27.43 -15.81
C ALA A 663 23.22 26.47 -14.65
N ALA A 664 22.49 26.59 -13.53
CA ALA A 664 22.65 25.69 -12.38
C ALA A 664 22.35 24.22 -12.71
N ILE A 665 21.45 23.94 -13.66
CA ILE A 665 21.22 22.58 -14.19
C ILE A 665 22.45 22.08 -14.96
N ALA A 666 23.05 22.92 -15.82
CA ALA A 666 24.25 22.56 -16.57
C ALA A 666 25.44 22.30 -15.63
N ASP A 667 25.67 23.15 -14.64
CA ASP A 667 26.76 23.03 -13.64
C ASP A 667 26.73 21.70 -12.87
N ILE A 668 25.54 21.11 -12.67
CA ILE A 668 25.37 19.86 -11.93
C ILE A 668 25.43 18.62 -12.84
N LEU A 669 24.95 18.72 -14.09
CA LEU A 669 24.99 17.62 -15.05
C LEU A 669 26.37 17.44 -15.71
N LEU A 670 27.05 18.54 -16.08
CA LEU A 670 28.33 18.50 -16.81
C LEU A 670 29.43 17.68 -16.11
N PRO A 671 29.66 17.76 -14.78
CA PRO A 671 30.70 16.97 -14.10
C PRO A 671 30.46 15.46 -14.16
N ARG A 672 29.22 15.01 -14.43
CA ARG A 672 28.84 13.60 -14.54
C ARG A 672 28.83 13.11 -15.99
N HIS A 673 28.92 14.03 -16.95
CA HIS A 673 28.77 13.79 -18.38
C HIS A 673 29.87 14.50 -19.21
N PRO A 674 31.15 14.07 -19.09
CA PRO A 674 32.27 14.66 -19.83
C PRO A 674 32.20 14.48 -21.35
N GLU A 675 31.24 13.69 -21.86
CA GLU A 675 30.90 13.60 -23.28
C GLU A 675 30.22 14.86 -23.85
N ILE A 676 29.72 15.77 -23.00
CA ILE A 676 29.16 17.06 -23.43
C ILE A 676 30.31 18.06 -23.65
N ALA A 677 30.70 18.29 -24.90
CA ALA A 677 31.77 19.22 -25.24
C ALA A 677 31.37 20.72 -25.15
N ASP A 678 30.07 21.05 -25.08
CA ASP A 678 29.56 22.42 -25.12
C ASP A 678 28.39 22.63 -24.11
N PRO A 679 28.63 23.38 -23.02
CA PRO A 679 27.60 23.78 -22.04
C PRO A 679 26.44 24.60 -22.62
N GLU A 680 26.71 25.52 -23.56
CA GLU A 680 25.69 26.40 -24.14
C GLU A 680 24.77 25.61 -25.08
N ALA A 681 25.31 24.62 -25.80
CA ALA A 681 24.50 23.67 -26.57
C ALA A 681 23.59 22.81 -25.67
N LEU A 682 24.04 22.41 -24.47
CA LEU A 682 23.19 21.72 -23.49
C LEU A 682 22.04 22.62 -23.03
N VAL A 683 22.34 23.83 -22.54
CA VAL A 683 21.32 24.80 -22.10
C VAL A 683 20.33 25.09 -23.22
N THR A 684 20.81 25.34 -24.43
CA THR A 684 19.99 25.57 -25.62
C THR A 684 19.11 24.36 -25.95
N SER A 685 19.60 23.13 -25.80
CA SER A 685 18.83 21.91 -26.01
C SER A 685 17.71 21.74 -24.97
N LEU A 686 18.01 21.95 -23.68
CA LEU A 686 17.02 21.90 -22.60
C LEU A 686 15.94 22.98 -22.79
N MET A 687 16.32 24.19 -23.22
CA MET A 687 15.36 25.26 -23.55
C MET A 687 14.41 24.84 -24.68
N HIS A 688 14.92 24.30 -25.80
CA HIS A 688 14.05 23.81 -26.88
C HIS A 688 13.08 22.71 -26.44
N ARG A 689 13.44 21.91 -25.43
CA ARG A 689 12.64 20.77 -24.95
C ARG A 689 11.59 21.13 -23.91
N TRP A 690 11.79 22.21 -23.15
CA TRP A 690 10.93 22.56 -22.01
C TRP A 690 10.23 23.93 -22.12
N ARG A 691 10.74 24.87 -22.92
CA ARG A 691 10.19 26.25 -23.02
C ARG A 691 9.88 26.73 -24.43
N GLU A 692 10.22 25.95 -25.47
CA GLU A 692 9.83 26.24 -26.85
C GLU A 692 8.69 25.30 -27.32
N PRO A 693 7.76 25.82 -28.14
CA PRO A 693 6.72 25.00 -28.76
C PRO A 693 7.27 24.17 -29.93
N SER A 694 6.73 22.97 -30.13
CA SER A 694 7.23 22.01 -31.11
C SER A 694 6.13 21.15 -31.72
N LEU A 695 6.08 21.04 -33.04
CA LEU A 695 5.16 20.15 -33.78
C LEU A 695 5.85 18.81 -34.06
N THR A 696 5.12 17.70 -33.91
CA THR A 696 5.59 16.35 -34.24
C THR A 696 4.52 15.58 -35.02
N ILE A 697 4.92 14.99 -36.14
CA ILE A 697 4.08 14.05 -36.92
C ILE A 697 4.40 12.64 -36.42
N HIS A 698 3.39 11.91 -35.93
CA HIS A 698 3.54 10.60 -35.32
C HIS A 698 3.34 9.45 -36.30
N SER A 699 2.35 9.57 -37.19
CA SER A 699 2.08 8.60 -38.26
C SER A 699 1.54 9.30 -39.49
N ILE A 700 1.81 8.71 -40.67
CA ILE A 700 1.03 8.92 -41.88
C ILE A 700 0.54 7.53 -42.31
N GLU A 701 -0.78 7.37 -42.37
CA GLU A 701 -1.47 6.11 -42.55
C GLU A 701 -2.29 6.14 -43.85
N VAL A 702 -2.09 5.11 -44.66
CA VAL A 702 -2.74 4.93 -45.97
C VAL A 702 -3.27 3.49 -46.02
N PRO A 703 -4.60 3.28 -46.15
CA PRO A 703 -5.17 1.94 -46.28
C PRO A 703 -4.54 1.14 -47.42
N GLY A 704 -4.44 -0.19 -47.24
CA GLY A 704 -3.89 -1.10 -48.24
C GLY A 704 -2.35 -1.21 -48.28
N SER A 705 -1.59 -0.24 -47.76
CA SER A 705 -0.12 -0.14 -47.88
C SER A 705 0.72 -1.22 -47.15
N SER A 706 0.11 -2.30 -46.65
CA SER A 706 0.77 -3.24 -45.74
C SER A 706 1.72 -4.23 -46.43
N LYS A 707 3.03 -4.01 -46.26
CA LYS A 707 4.15 -4.96 -46.52
C LYS A 707 4.40 -5.39 -47.97
N SER A 708 3.65 -4.92 -48.95
CA SER A 708 3.98 -5.03 -50.37
C SER A 708 3.74 -3.69 -51.06
N ALA A 709 4.53 -3.36 -52.08
CA ALA A 709 4.36 -2.14 -52.85
C ALA A 709 3.17 -2.28 -53.82
N THR A 710 1.98 -1.91 -53.35
CA THR A 710 0.74 -1.87 -54.14
C THR A 710 0.69 -0.62 -55.01
N THR A 711 0.53 -0.77 -56.32
CA THR A 711 0.35 0.32 -57.29
C THR A 711 -1.07 0.87 -57.23
N THR A 712 -1.41 1.46 -56.09
CA THR A 712 -2.78 1.83 -55.73
C THR A 712 -2.81 3.24 -55.14
N ILE A 713 -3.61 4.12 -55.75
CA ILE A 713 -3.98 5.42 -55.18
C ILE A 713 -5.08 5.13 -54.16
N SER A 714 -4.84 5.33 -52.86
CA SER A 714 -5.88 5.06 -51.88
C SER A 714 -6.82 6.25 -51.70
N ARG A 715 -8.12 5.94 -51.57
CA ARG A 715 -9.21 6.90 -51.34
C ARG A 715 -9.11 7.71 -50.05
N LYS A 716 -8.15 7.42 -49.16
CA LYS A 716 -8.02 8.09 -47.86
C LYS A 716 -6.57 8.10 -47.41
N ALA A 717 -6.13 9.23 -46.88
CA ALA A 717 -4.87 9.34 -46.15
C ALA A 717 -5.12 10.04 -44.81
N LYS A 718 -4.39 9.65 -43.76
CA LYS A 718 -4.44 10.26 -42.43
C LYS A 718 -3.04 10.59 -41.95
N ALA A 719 -2.81 11.81 -41.47
CA ALA A 719 -1.67 12.15 -40.63
C ALA A 719 -2.13 12.28 -39.18
N SER A 720 -1.39 11.72 -38.24
CA SER A 720 -1.59 11.92 -36.79
C SER A 720 -0.46 12.79 -36.26
N LEU A 721 -0.76 13.91 -35.61
CA LEU A 721 0.24 14.88 -35.15
C LEU A 721 -0.06 15.43 -33.75
N SER A 722 0.94 16.08 -33.16
CA SER A 722 0.75 16.94 -31.98
C SER A 722 1.54 18.23 -32.10
N ILE A 723 1.04 19.26 -31.42
CA ILE A 723 1.73 20.52 -31.15
C ILE A 723 1.90 20.62 -29.65
N ARG A 724 3.15 20.58 -29.15
CA ARG A 724 3.46 20.98 -27.77
C ARG A 724 3.45 22.50 -27.70
N ILE A 725 2.68 23.04 -26.77
CA ILE A 725 2.49 24.48 -26.56
C ILE A 725 3.13 24.93 -25.24
N VAL A 726 3.36 26.22 -25.07
CA VAL A 726 4.10 26.79 -23.94
C VAL A 726 3.24 27.84 -23.20
N PRO A 727 3.63 28.27 -21.98
CA PRO A 727 2.85 29.25 -21.21
C PRO A 727 2.49 30.50 -22.03
N ASN A 728 1.29 31.02 -21.79
CA ASN A 728 0.56 32.04 -22.56
C ASN A 728 -0.03 31.60 -23.92
N GLN A 729 0.17 30.36 -24.39
CA GLN A 729 -0.64 29.78 -25.47
C GLN A 729 -1.83 29.00 -24.88
N ASP A 730 -3.08 29.32 -25.29
CA ASP A 730 -4.28 28.56 -24.92
C ASP A 730 -4.47 27.36 -25.87
N ALA A 731 -4.80 26.18 -25.32
CA ALA A 731 -4.92 24.96 -26.12
C ALA A 731 -6.11 24.96 -27.08
N ASN A 732 -7.15 25.76 -26.83
CA ASN A 732 -8.32 25.90 -27.69
C ASN A 732 -8.04 26.87 -28.84
N GLU A 733 -7.36 27.99 -28.57
CA GLU A 733 -6.93 28.94 -29.60
C GLU A 733 -5.95 28.28 -30.58
N VAL A 734 -4.94 27.56 -30.09
CA VAL A 734 -4.00 26.82 -30.95
C VAL A 734 -4.71 25.74 -31.77
N ALA A 735 -5.67 25.02 -31.19
CA ALA A 735 -6.46 24.02 -31.92
C ALA A 735 -7.36 24.66 -33.00
N ALA A 736 -8.01 25.78 -32.70
CA ALA A 736 -8.84 26.51 -33.67
C ALA A 736 -7.99 27.09 -34.81
N ASN A 737 -6.84 27.67 -34.49
CA ASN A 737 -5.90 28.23 -35.48
C ASN A 737 -5.30 27.12 -36.36
N LEU A 738 -5.00 25.94 -35.80
CA LEU A 738 -4.58 24.76 -36.58
C LEU A 738 -5.68 24.33 -37.56
N THR A 739 -6.93 24.20 -37.11
CA THR A 739 -8.06 23.82 -37.98
C THR A 739 -8.31 24.84 -39.08
N ALA A 740 -8.34 26.14 -38.74
CA ALA A 740 -8.58 27.21 -39.70
C ALA A 740 -7.46 27.29 -40.76
N PHE A 741 -6.19 27.25 -40.33
CA PHE A 741 -5.05 27.25 -41.25
C PHE A 741 -4.99 25.98 -42.10
N ALA A 742 -5.28 24.80 -41.53
CA ALA A 742 -5.29 23.56 -42.28
C ALA A 742 -6.38 23.55 -43.37
N GLN A 743 -7.56 24.12 -43.08
CA GLN A 743 -8.61 24.30 -44.09
C GLN A 743 -8.16 25.30 -45.16
N GLU A 744 -7.70 26.50 -44.78
CA GLU A 744 -7.22 27.52 -45.72
C GLU A 744 -6.11 26.99 -46.64
N GLN A 745 -5.11 26.28 -46.10
CA GLN A 745 -4.02 25.71 -46.90
C GLN A 745 -4.46 24.53 -47.78
N PHE A 746 -5.57 23.86 -47.45
CA PHE A 746 -6.15 22.79 -48.27
C PHE A 746 -7.06 23.35 -49.37
N ASP A 747 -7.86 24.38 -49.08
CA ASP A 747 -8.68 25.10 -50.07
C ASP A 747 -7.78 25.72 -51.16
N ASN A 748 -6.59 26.22 -50.78
CA ASN A 748 -5.55 26.70 -51.69
C ASN A 748 -4.92 25.62 -52.60
N LEU A 749 -5.24 24.33 -52.42
CA LEU A 749 -4.83 23.26 -53.36
C LEU A 749 -5.78 23.13 -54.55
N GLU A 750 -6.96 23.75 -54.50
CA GLU A 750 -8.07 23.59 -55.47
C GLU A 750 -8.51 22.12 -55.69
N SER A 751 -8.24 21.24 -54.71
CA SER A 751 -8.47 19.79 -54.77
C SER A 751 -9.96 19.42 -54.65
N GLY A 752 -10.38 18.39 -55.39
CA GLY A 752 -11.72 17.79 -55.26
C GLY A 752 -11.93 16.89 -54.03
N ASN A 753 -10.89 16.64 -53.23
CA ASN A 753 -10.97 15.80 -52.02
C ASN A 753 -11.55 16.56 -50.80
N GLU A 754 -12.02 15.82 -49.79
CA GLU A 754 -12.51 16.38 -48.52
C GLU A 754 -11.43 16.29 -47.42
N LEU A 755 -11.13 17.41 -46.74
CA LEU A 755 -10.34 17.46 -45.51
C LEU A 755 -11.25 17.36 -44.28
N THR A 756 -10.89 16.50 -43.32
CA THR A 756 -11.41 16.50 -41.95
C THR A 756 -10.26 16.75 -40.97
N VAL A 757 -10.44 17.71 -40.06
CA VAL A 757 -9.51 17.97 -38.94
C VAL A 757 -10.16 17.51 -37.64
N GLU A 758 -9.65 16.42 -37.06
CA GLU A 758 -10.14 15.88 -35.78
C GLU A 758 -9.19 16.28 -34.65
N ILE A 759 -9.61 17.16 -33.73
CA ILE A 759 -8.83 17.45 -32.52
C ILE A 759 -9.11 16.35 -31.48
N THR A 760 -8.11 15.52 -31.19
CA THR A 760 -8.25 14.31 -30.36
C THR A 760 -7.87 14.51 -28.89
N GLY A 761 -7.18 15.59 -28.55
CA GLY A 761 -6.82 15.92 -27.16
C GLY A 761 -6.27 17.34 -27.04
N LYS A 762 -6.50 17.98 -25.88
CA LYS A 762 -6.05 19.35 -25.58
C LYS A 762 -5.64 19.46 -24.12
N SER A 763 -4.48 20.07 -23.86
CA SER A 763 -3.95 20.40 -22.54
C SER A 763 -3.29 21.77 -22.60
N ASP A 764 -3.65 22.66 -21.69
CA ASP A 764 -2.92 23.91 -21.47
C ASP A 764 -1.50 23.63 -20.98
N ALA A 765 -0.61 24.61 -21.14
CA ALA A 765 0.68 24.62 -20.46
C ALA A 765 0.53 25.09 -19.01
N TRP A 766 1.38 24.57 -18.12
CA TRP A 766 1.45 24.98 -16.73
C TRP A 766 2.80 25.66 -16.41
N LEU A 767 2.74 26.70 -15.60
CA LEU A 767 3.90 27.43 -15.08
C LEU A 767 3.56 27.93 -13.68
N GLY A 768 4.10 27.26 -12.66
CA GLY A 768 4.06 27.71 -11.29
C GLY A 768 5.08 28.84 -11.04
N ASP A 769 4.82 29.64 -10.01
CA ASP A 769 5.74 30.65 -9.50
C ASP A 769 6.74 29.98 -8.53
N PRO A 770 8.04 29.83 -8.89
CA PRO A 770 8.99 29.06 -8.09
C PRO A 770 9.44 29.79 -6.81
N ASP A 771 9.12 31.08 -6.72
CA ASP A 771 9.55 32.01 -5.68
C ASP A 771 8.44 32.25 -4.64
N ASN A 772 7.45 31.33 -4.57
CA ASN A 772 6.31 31.38 -3.66
C ASN A 772 6.44 30.44 -2.44
N GLU A 773 5.55 30.61 -1.46
CA GLU A 773 5.57 29.88 -0.18
C GLU A 773 5.53 28.34 -0.29
N ILE A 774 4.86 27.79 -1.31
CA ILE A 774 4.75 26.34 -1.49
C ILE A 774 6.01 25.75 -2.11
N PHE A 775 6.60 26.42 -3.10
CA PHE A 775 7.90 26.01 -3.67
C PHE A 775 9.05 26.20 -2.68
N GLU A 776 9.08 27.27 -1.88
CA GLU A 776 10.05 27.40 -0.80
C GLU A 776 9.92 26.29 0.23
N THR A 777 8.70 26.02 0.71
CA THR A 777 8.49 24.99 1.75
C THR A 777 8.84 23.60 1.23
N LEU A 778 8.57 23.31 -0.05
CA LEU A 778 9.05 22.10 -0.72
C LEU A 778 10.57 22.05 -0.82
N ALA A 779 11.25 23.17 -1.12
CA ALA A 779 12.70 23.22 -1.22
C ALA A 779 13.37 22.99 0.16
N ASP A 780 12.83 23.60 1.22
CA ASP A 780 13.30 23.39 2.59
C ASP A 780 13.03 21.95 3.07
N ALA A 781 11.86 21.38 2.73
CA ALA A 781 11.51 19.99 3.02
C ALA A 781 12.45 18.98 2.34
N ILE A 782 12.73 19.17 1.04
CA ILE A 782 13.68 18.33 0.29
C ILE A 782 15.09 18.46 0.87
N THR A 783 15.55 19.69 1.12
CA THR A 783 16.88 19.93 1.70
C THR A 783 17.02 19.22 3.04
N THR A 784 15.98 19.23 3.86
CA THR A 784 15.94 18.51 5.14
C THR A 784 16.00 17.00 4.92
N ALA A 785 15.11 16.45 4.09
CA ALA A 785 14.98 15.01 3.87
C ALA A 785 16.22 14.36 3.22
N TRP A 786 16.94 15.10 2.37
CA TRP A 786 18.13 14.61 1.64
C TRP A 786 19.48 15.10 2.21
N THR A 787 19.48 15.84 3.33
CA THR A 787 20.69 16.06 4.12
C THR A 787 20.98 14.81 4.97
N PRO A 788 22.19 14.23 4.93
CA PRO A 788 22.50 13.03 5.73
C PRO A 788 22.48 13.33 7.23
N ASP A 789 21.72 12.54 8.00
CA ASP A 789 21.72 12.59 9.46
C ASP A 789 23.13 12.36 10.03
N THR A 790 23.58 13.26 10.90
CA THR A 790 24.86 13.14 11.61
C THR A 790 24.83 12.13 12.77
N HIS A 791 23.66 11.59 13.09
CA HIS A 791 23.46 10.69 14.23
C HIS A 791 23.68 9.21 13.88
N ALA A 792 24.91 8.77 14.11
CA ALA A 792 25.30 7.40 14.46
C ALA A 792 24.95 6.27 13.47
N THR A 793 25.86 6.03 12.52
CA THR A 793 26.11 4.67 11.99
C THR A 793 26.58 3.73 13.11
N LYS A 794 25.61 3.13 13.81
CA LYS A 794 25.80 2.22 14.96
C LYS A 794 26.70 1.01 14.64
N HIS A 795 26.89 0.71 13.36
CA HIS A 795 27.80 -0.30 12.84
C HIS A 795 28.76 0.32 11.82
N HIS A 796 30.06 0.30 12.12
CA HIS A 796 31.11 0.56 11.15
C HIS A 796 31.37 -0.73 10.37
N TYR A 797 30.57 -0.98 9.32
CA TYR A 797 30.89 -2.03 8.35
C TYR A 797 32.21 -1.69 7.64
N PRO A 798 33.12 -2.66 7.41
CA PRO A 798 34.29 -2.41 6.58
C PRO A 798 33.83 -1.96 5.19
N PRO A 799 34.47 -0.96 4.57
CA PRO A 799 34.12 -0.55 3.22
C PRO A 799 34.27 -1.75 2.29
N ILE A 800 33.22 -2.06 1.52
CA ILE A 800 33.27 -3.13 0.52
C ILE A 800 34.41 -2.79 -0.43
N ALA A 801 35.46 -3.59 -0.41
CA ALA A 801 36.66 -3.33 -1.18
C ALA A 801 36.29 -3.32 -2.67
N SER A 802 36.37 -2.15 -3.30
CA SER A 802 36.21 -1.98 -4.74
C SER A 802 37.32 -2.77 -5.43
N SER A 803 37.00 -4.00 -5.84
CA SER A 803 37.95 -4.96 -6.41
C SER A 803 38.69 -4.32 -7.58
N PRO A 804 40.03 -4.15 -7.52
CA PRO A 804 40.78 -3.53 -8.60
C PRO A 804 40.55 -4.27 -9.92
N SER A 805 40.37 -3.53 -11.01
CA SER A 805 40.23 -4.10 -12.35
C SER A 805 41.49 -4.89 -12.74
N LEU A 806 41.43 -6.22 -12.66
CA LEU A 806 42.56 -7.11 -12.91
C LEU A 806 42.92 -7.13 -14.41
N SER A 807 43.84 -6.25 -14.80
CA SER A 807 44.50 -6.27 -16.10
C SER A 807 45.46 -7.47 -16.19
N LEU A 808 45.00 -8.58 -16.76
CA LEU A 808 45.79 -9.81 -16.92
C LEU A 808 46.83 -9.69 -18.05
N SER A 809 48.08 -9.38 -17.69
CA SER A 809 49.24 -9.61 -18.54
C SER A 809 49.78 -11.04 -18.35
N LEU A 810 49.74 -11.86 -19.40
CA LEU A 810 50.19 -13.25 -19.36
C LEU A 810 51.69 -13.42 -19.64
N SER A 811 52.35 -14.30 -18.89
CA SER A 811 53.69 -14.87 -19.14
C SER A 811 53.73 -16.34 -18.65
N PRO A 812 54.52 -17.27 -19.23
CA PRO A 812 54.12 -18.68 -19.25
C PRO A 812 55.04 -19.72 -18.56
N GLY A 813 54.41 -20.65 -17.81
CA GLY A 813 54.89 -22.02 -17.52
C GLY A 813 55.83 -22.23 -16.30
N PRO A 814 56.22 -23.50 -15.95
CA PRO A 814 55.80 -24.77 -16.56
C PRO A 814 55.45 -25.97 -15.61
N ALA A 815 54.46 -26.77 -16.03
CA ALA A 815 54.39 -28.25 -16.10
C ALA A 815 54.63 -29.25 -14.89
N THR A 816 53.55 -29.99 -14.55
CA THR A 816 53.49 -31.49 -14.33
C THR A 816 54.18 -32.16 -13.10
N PRO A 817 53.92 -33.45 -12.75
CA PRO A 817 53.02 -34.48 -13.34
C PRO A 817 52.02 -35.17 -12.34
N ALA A 818 51.26 -36.17 -12.84
CA ALA A 818 50.34 -37.05 -12.08
C ALA A 818 50.81 -38.53 -12.05
N PRO A 819 50.14 -39.43 -11.29
CA PRO A 819 49.50 -40.63 -11.88
C PRO A 819 48.13 -40.99 -11.22
N ALA A 820 47.07 -41.38 -11.94
CA ALA A 820 46.70 -42.74 -12.44
C ALA A 820 46.17 -43.73 -11.36
N ALA A 821 45.28 -44.72 -11.60
CA ALA A 821 44.25 -44.96 -12.64
C ALA A 821 43.37 -46.19 -12.24
N GLY A 822 42.16 -46.36 -12.79
CA GLY A 822 41.32 -47.57 -12.63
C GLY A 822 39.99 -47.48 -13.39
N VAL A 823 39.54 -48.54 -14.09
CA VAL A 823 38.48 -48.46 -15.14
C VAL A 823 37.64 -49.73 -15.29
N THR A 824 36.31 -49.58 -15.33
CA THR A 824 35.29 -50.24 -16.18
C THR A 824 33.94 -49.53 -15.94
N GLY A 825 32.98 -49.38 -16.88
CA GLY A 825 32.92 -49.60 -18.34
C GLY A 825 31.46 -49.65 -18.83
N GLY A 826 31.09 -49.04 -19.97
CA GLY A 826 29.77 -49.23 -20.62
C GLY A 826 28.99 -47.99 -21.13
N ASP A 827 29.30 -47.57 -22.36
CA ASP A 827 28.42 -47.12 -23.47
C ASP A 827 27.46 -45.88 -23.44
N ASN A 828 27.30 -45.32 -24.64
CA ASN A 828 26.19 -44.51 -25.19
C ASN A 828 26.00 -43.01 -24.82
N ALA A 829 26.97 -42.21 -25.26
CA ALA A 829 26.83 -41.10 -26.22
C ALA A 829 25.52 -40.27 -26.34
N ALA A 830 25.63 -38.95 -26.08
CA ALA A 830 25.08 -37.87 -26.92
C ALA A 830 25.80 -36.53 -26.59
N ALA A 831 25.99 -35.62 -27.57
CA ALA A 831 26.69 -34.35 -27.34
C ALA A 831 26.18 -33.18 -28.22
N ALA A 832 25.92 -32.03 -27.59
CA ALA A 832 25.83 -30.69 -28.18
C ALA A 832 25.79 -29.64 -27.05
N SER A 833 26.89 -28.96 -26.70
CA SER A 833 27.37 -27.70 -27.31
C SER A 833 26.37 -26.52 -27.25
N ARG A 834 26.43 -25.73 -26.16
CA ARG A 834 25.88 -24.35 -26.13
C ARG A 834 26.87 -23.38 -26.81
N PRO A 835 26.42 -22.43 -27.64
CA PRO A 835 27.25 -21.29 -28.04
C PRO A 835 27.19 -20.16 -27.00
N GLU A 836 28.32 -19.53 -26.72
CA GLU A 836 28.37 -18.26 -25.99
C GLU A 836 28.03 -17.09 -26.93
N LEU A 837 27.33 -16.09 -26.43
CA LEU A 837 27.08 -14.82 -27.13
C LEU A 837 27.64 -13.66 -26.31
N LEU A 838 28.91 -13.34 -26.59
CA LEU A 838 29.54 -12.12 -26.10
C LEU A 838 28.79 -10.89 -26.67
N ARG A 839 28.16 -10.12 -25.78
CA ARG A 839 27.52 -8.86 -26.14
C ARG A 839 28.59 -7.78 -26.32
N LYS A 840 28.39 -6.92 -27.31
CA LYS A 840 29.25 -5.78 -27.61
C LYS A 840 28.44 -4.52 -27.32
N ASP A 841 28.60 -3.98 -26.11
CA ASP A 841 27.81 -2.84 -25.67
C ASP A 841 28.19 -1.57 -26.45
N SER A 842 27.18 -0.78 -26.80
CA SER A 842 27.28 0.40 -27.64
C SER A 842 27.32 1.69 -26.82
N SER A 843 28.12 2.65 -27.26
CA SER A 843 28.17 4.00 -26.70
C SER A 843 26.91 4.80 -27.06
N ASP A 844 25.87 4.72 -26.23
CA ASP A 844 24.77 5.69 -26.21
C ASP A 844 25.30 7.02 -25.62
N SER A 845 25.00 8.14 -26.27
CA SER A 845 25.35 9.49 -25.76
C SER A 845 24.24 10.06 -24.88
N LEU A 846 24.58 10.96 -23.95
CA LEU A 846 23.64 11.55 -22.97
C LEU A 846 22.31 12.02 -23.57
N ALA A 847 22.32 12.59 -24.78
CA ALA A 847 21.11 13.04 -25.45
C ALA A 847 20.03 11.96 -25.47
N SER A 848 20.38 10.72 -25.85
CA SER A 848 19.42 9.60 -25.89
C SER A 848 19.00 9.10 -24.50
N HIS A 849 19.80 9.36 -23.46
CA HIS A 849 19.43 9.05 -22.08
C HIS A 849 18.38 10.04 -21.56
N ILE A 850 18.61 11.36 -21.72
CA ILE A 850 17.62 12.39 -21.35
C ILE A 850 16.37 12.29 -22.26
N ASP A 851 16.48 11.77 -23.48
CA ASP A 851 15.32 11.46 -24.32
C ASP A 851 14.45 10.33 -23.73
N ARG A 852 15.03 9.28 -23.12
CA ARG A 852 14.22 8.24 -22.45
C ARG A 852 13.42 8.78 -21.26
N ILE A 853 13.97 9.74 -20.50
CA ILE A 853 13.28 10.37 -19.36
C ILE A 853 12.03 11.14 -19.81
N ILE A 854 12.06 11.76 -21.01
CA ILE A 854 10.97 12.64 -21.49
C ILE A 854 10.01 11.93 -22.46
N MET A 855 10.48 10.94 -23.23
CA MET A 855 9.64 10.16 -24.17
C MET A 855 8.73 9.13 -23.49
N SER A 856 8.86 8.91 -22.18
CA SER A 856 7.89 8.18 -21.35
C SER A 856 6.46 8.71 -21.54
N THR A 857 6.31 10.03 -21.62
CA THR A 857 5.02 10.76 -21.61
C THR A 857 4.18 10.69 -22.90
N THR A 858 4.45 9.77 -23.84
CA THR A 858 3.61 9.55 -25.04
C THR A 858 3.70 8.12 -25.61
N SER A 859 2.71 7.26 -25.40
CA SER A 859 2.36 6.20 -26.39
C SER A 859 0.93 5.65 -26.22
N SER A 860 0.12 5.72 -27.30
CA SER A 860 -1.28 5.28 -27.27
C SER A 860 -1.60 4.18 -28.29
N SER A 861 -1.78 2.95 -27.80
CA SER A 861 -2.51 1.83 -28.42
C SER A 861 -2.00 1.19 -29.73
N ALA A 862 -1.99 -0.15 -29.75
CA ALA A 862 -2.18 -0.96 -30.97
C ALA A 862 -2.65 -2.38 -30.58
N ARG A 863 -3.96 -2.61 -30.55
CA ARG A 863 -4.58 -3.89 -30.11
C ARG A 863 -5.55 -4.41 -31.15
N LYS A 864 -5.33 -5.63 -31.65
CA LYS A 864 -6.37 -6.48 -32.28
C LYS A 864 -5.90 -7.92 -32.36
N ASN A 865 -6.78 -8.85 -31.99
CA ASN A 865 -6.61 -10.28 -32.28
C ASN A 865 -8.00 -10.93 -32.28
N ALA A 866 -8.37 -11.64 -33.35
CA ALA A 866 -9.63 -12.35 -33.45
C ALA A 866 -9.45 -13.62 -34.31
N THR A 867 -9.82 -14.76 -33.73
CA THR A 867 -9.71 -16.12 -34.32
C THR A 867 -10.52 -16.26 -35.62
N ARG A 868 -10.10 -17.05 -36.61
CA ARG A 868 -10.08 -18.54 -36.58
C ARG A 868 -9.17 -19.15 -37.67
N LYS A 869 -8.80 -20.42 -37.52
CA LYS A 869 -8.03 -21.20 -38.51
C LYS A 869 -8.94 -22.03 -39.45
N GLY A 870 -8.45 -22.25 -40.68
CA GLY A 870 -8.85 -23.31 -41.60
C GLY A 870 -7.60 -23.91 -42.29
N SER A 871 -7.71 -25.15 -42.78
CA SER A 871 -6.67 -25.95 -43.47
C SER A 871 -6.37 -25.48 -44.91
N ALA A 872 -5.28 -25.86 -45.60
CA ALA A 872 -3.95 -26.44 -45.27
C ALA A 872 -3.11 -26.54 -46.59
N VAL A 873 -1.88 -27.10 -46.54
CA VAL A 873 -0.93 -27.29 -47.69
C VAL A 873 -0.34 -25.93 -48.16
N GLY A 874 0.95 -25.70 -48.50
CA GLY A 874 2.07 -26.53 -48.96
C GLY A 874 2.51 -25.98 -50.34
N THR A 875 3.78 -25.72 -50.69
CA THR A 875 5.06 -26.31 -50.22
C THR A 875 6.26 -25.36 -50.53
N THR A 876 7.30 -25.39 -49.69
CA THR A 876 8.74 -25.05 -49.96
C THR A 876 9.18 -23.86 -50.85
N VAL A 877 9.78 -22.83 -50.21
CA VAL A 877 11.26 -22.56 -50.18
C VAL A 877 12.01 -22.66 -51.53
N PRO A 878 12.68 -21.58 -52.00
CA PRO A 878 14.04 -21.28 -51.51
C PRO A 878 14.41 -19.81 -51.26
N THR A 879 15.15 -19.58 -50.16
CA THR A 879 16.01 -18.40 -49.93
C THR A 879 17.47 -18.80 -50.19
N SER A 880 18.28 -17.93 -50.79
CA SER A 880 19.73 -18.17 -50.89
C SER A 880 20.57 -16.89 -50.71
N SER A 881 21.78 -17.11 -50.22
CA SER A 881 22.91 -16.21 -50.01
C SER A 881 23.42 -15.58 -51.33
N THR A 882 24.36 -14.61 -51.38
CA THR A 882 25.76 -14.79 -50.95
C THR A 882 26.56 -13.48 -50.85
N LEU A 883 27.62 -13.50 -50.04
CA LEU A 883 28.68 -12.49 -49.90
C LEU A 883 29.40 -12.16 -51.22
N THR A 884 29.96 -10.96 -51.32
CA THR A 884 31.16 -10.66 -52.15
C THR A 884 32.13 -9.73 -51.41
N SER A 885 33.42 -9.80 -51.76
CA SER A 885 34.46 -8.87 -51.30
C SER A 885 35.66 -8.87 -52.26
N LYS A 886 36.50 -7.82 -52.18
CA LYS A 886 37.87 -7.67 -52.74
C LYS A 886 38.11 -7.45 -54.26
N SER A 887 38.45 -6.18 -54.56
CA SER A 887 39.78 -5.72 -55.05
C SER A 887 40.21 -5.74 -56.53
N THR A 888 41.22 -4.89 -56.82
CA THR A 888 41.95 -4.55 -58.09
C THR A 888 41.26 -3.50 -58.98
N GLY A 889 41.93 -2.48 -59.55
CA GLY A 889 43.33 -1.97 -59.49
C GLY A 889 43.48 -0.71 -60.41
N THR A 890 44.61 0.01 -60.58
CA THR A 890 45.94 0.04 -59.90
C THR A 890 46.79 1.23 -60.42
N GLY A 891 47.51 1.97 -59.55
CA GLY A 891 48.54 2.99 -59.90
C GLY A 891 48.04 4.46 -59.99
N THR A 892 48.86 5.52 -59.85
CA THR A 892 50.29 5.68 -59.45
C THR A 892 50.51 7.07 -58.80
N GLY A 893 51.49 7.26 -57.91
CA GLY A 893 51.88 8.60 -57.42
C GLY A 893 52.65 8.69 -56.09
N THR A 894 53.88 9.22 -56.16
CA THR A 894 54.78 9.63 -55.05
C THR A 894 54.20 10.71 -54.12
N GLY A 895 54.68 10.93 -52.88
CA GLY A 895 55.86 10.37 -52.21
C GLY A 895 56.11 10.94 -50.78
N THR A 896 57.33 10.76 -50.26
CA THR A 896 57.76 11.00 -48.86
C THR A 896 58.07 12.45 -48.50
N GLY A 897 57.94 12.82 -47.20
CA GLY A 897 58.62 13.99 -46.62
C GLY A 897 58.26 14.22 -45.14
N ASN A 898 59.22 14.69 -44.32
CA ASN A 898 59.02 14.93 -42.88
C ASN A 898 59.78 16.19 -42.39
N ALA A 899 59.21 16.86 -41.39
CA ALA A 899 59.81 17.82 -40.44
C ALA A 899 60.30 19.25 -40.87
N THR A 900 60.02 20.19 -39.94
CA THR A 900 60.82 21.38 -39.52
C THR A 900 60.95 22.68 -40.35
N SER A 901 60.13 23.67 -39.95
CA SER A 901 60.50 25.02 -39.43
C SER A 901 61.08 26.17 -40.29
N SER A 902 60.36 27.32 -40.28
CA SER A 902 60.77 28.63 -39.69
C SER A 902 60.70 29.93 -40.56
N SER A 903 60.27 31.03 -39.92
CA SER A 903 60.40 32.46 -40.32
C SER A 903 59.59 32.93 -41.56
N SER A 904 59.17 34.19 -41.74
CA SER A 904 59.16 35.46 -40.94
C SER A 904 57.93 36.30 -41.40
N SER A 905 57.58 37.54 -41.01
CA SER A 905 58.06 38.66 -40.16
C SER A 905 56.82 39.55 -39.84
N GLY A 906 56.82 40.68 -39.10
CA GLY A 906 57.82 41.42 -38.31
C GLY A 906 57.26 42.79 -37.84
N THR A 907 58.08 43.59 -37.10
CA THR A 907 57.95 45.05 -36.79
C THR A 907 56.71 45.53 -35.97
N ASP A 908 56.76 46.44 -34.99
CA ASP A 908 57.81 47.35 -34.46
C ASP A 908 57.66 47.67 -32.94
N THR A 909 58.58 48.47 -32.36
CA THR A 909 58.69 48.96 -30.95
C THR A 909 58.67 50.52 -30.92
N PRO A 910 58.71 51.32 -29.79
CA PRO A 910 59.34 51.08 -28.46
C PRO A 910 58.72 51.75 -27.17
N ASP A 911 59.50 51.69 -26.08
CA ASP A 911 59.48 52.32 -24.72
C ASP A 911 59.29 53.88 -24.64
N PRO A 912 59.22 54.60 -23.45
CA PRO A 912 59.73 54.25 -22.09
C PRO A 912 59.01 54.77 -20.78
N ASP A 913 59.54 54.32 -19.61
CA ASP A 913 60.03 55.13 -18.44
C ASP A 913 59.35 55.16 -17.01
N THR A 914 60.22 55.13 -15.96
CA THR A 914 60.09 55.48 -14.50
C THR A 914 59.03 54.86 -13.55
N SER A 915 59.17 54.85 -12.19
CA SER A 915 60.32 54.62 -11.25
C SER A 915 59.91 54.58 -9.74
N LYS A 916 60.57 53.74 -8.89
CA LYS A 916 60.69 53.77 -7.39
C LYS A 916 59.39 53.53 -6.56
N THR A 917 59.36 53.24 -5.25
CA THR A 917 60.29 53.27 -4.07
C THR A 917 60.13 52.00 -3.16
N ILE A 918 61.17 51.26 -2.73
CA ILE A 918 62.02 51.34 -1.48
C ILE A 918 61.50 50.54 -0.23
N ASP A 919 62.30 49.53 0.17
CA ASP A 919 62.62 48.96 1.53
C ASP A 919 61.53 48.51 2.55
N GLU A 920 61.79 47.64 3.55
CA GLU A 920 63.07 47.09 4.07
C GLU A 920 62.97 45.65 4.66
N GLY A 921 63.99 44.81 4.42
CA GLY A 921 64.57 43.82 5.37
C GLY A 921 63.80 42.54 5.80
N SER A 922 64.46 41.42 6.17
CA SER A 922 65.86 41.01 5.90
C SER A 922 66.13 39.50 6.12
N THR A 923 66.75 38.86 5.11
CA THR A 923 67.80 37.80 5.17
C THR A 923 67.66 36.46 5.95
N HIS A 924 67.91 35.38 5.20
CA HIS A 924 68.78 34.21 5.53
C HIS A 924 68.36 33.17 6.60
N LEU A 925 68.85 31.91 6.56
CA LEU A 925 69.13 30.92 5.48
C LEU A 925 69.55 29.58 6.14
N SER A 926 69.11 28.45 5.58
CA SER A 926 69.79 27.13 5.58
C SER A 926 70.07 26.33 6.88
N ARG A 927 69.71 25.02 6.79
CA ARG A 927 70.55 23.81 7.04
C ARG A 927 70.06 22.83 8.15
N GLU A 928 69.87 21.58 7.74
CA GLU A 928 69.60 20.37 8.56
C GLU A 928 70.90 19.80 9.22
N PRO A 929 70.93 18.67 9.97
CA PRO A 929 69.88 17.77 10.50
C PRO A 929 70.11 17.46 12.03
N PRO A 930 69.90 16.25 12.62
CA PRO A 930 68.67 15.45 12.85
C PRO A 930 68.39 15.06 14.35
N THR A 931 67.27 14.34 14.57
CA THR A 931 66.98 13.33 15.65
C THR A 931 66.76 13.72 17.13
N GLU A 932 65.56 13.38 17.63
CA GLU A 932 65.10 12.78 18.94
C GLU A 932 65.84 13.01 20.29
N PRO A 933 65.16 12.93 21.48
CA PRO A 933 63.87 12.25 21.78
C PRO A 933 62.84 13.02 22.69
N ARG A 934 61.76 12.32 23.06
CA ARG A 934 60.66 12.68 24.01
C ARG A 934 61.10 12.57 25.50
N PRO A 935 60.24 12.78 26.56
CA PRO A 935 58.88 13.37 26.64
C PRO A 935 58.66 14.40 27.80
N SER A 936 57.57 15.20 27.74
CA SER A 936 56.51 15.28 28.79
C SER A 936 55.45 16.39 28.54
N HIS A 937 54.27 16.23 29.14
CA HIS A 937 53.06 17.08 29.05
C HIS A 937 52.97 18.06 30.26
N PRO A 938 52.04 19.06 30.35
CA PRO A 938 50.71 19.08 29.72
C PRO A 938 50.10 20.45 29.25
N GLN A 939 48.86 20.34 28.76
CA GLN A 939 47.74 21.31 28.77
C GLN A 939 47.54 22.34 27.63
N THR A 940 46.24 22.69 27.48
CA THR A 940 45.57 23.62 26.54
C THR A 940 45.94 23.49 25.06
N GLY A 941 45.12 22.75 24.31
CA GLY A 941 45.00 22.87 22.87
C GLY A 941 43.57 23.27 22.49
N GLU A 942 43.42 24.34 21.71
CA GLU A 942 42.14 24.71 21.11
C GLU A 942 41.77 23.72 20.01
N LYS A 943 40.46 23.49 19.79
CA LYS A 943 40.00 22.68 18.66
C LYS A 943 40.01 23.54 17.40
N LEU A 944 40.65 23.02 16.34
CA LEU A 944 40.45 23.50 14.98
C LEU A 944 39.13 22.91 14.46
N ASP A 945 38.16 23.74 14.10
CA ASP A 945 36.86 23.27 13.61
C ASP A 945 36.95 22.62 12.22
N SER A 946 36.24 21.51 12.05
CA SER A 946 36.06 20.84 10.75
C SER A 946 34.93 21.50 9.94
N PRO A 947 35.05 21.63 8.61
CA PRO A 947 34.04 22.30 7.80
C PRO A 947 32.68 21.59 7.87
N SER A 948 31.64 22.35 8.21
CA SER A 948 30.26 21.89 8.18
C SER A 948 29.81 21.57 6.76
N ARG A 949 29.27 20.36 6.54
CA ARG A 949 28.66 19.98 5.26
C ARG A 949 27.32 20.71 5.08
N THR A 950 27.21 21.49 4.02
CA THR A 950 25.97 22.16 3.61
C THR A 950 25.00 21.15 3.00
N GLY A 951 23.71 21.26 3.36
CA GLY A 951 22.64 20.44 2.77
C GLY A 951 22.42 20.69 1.28
N VAL A 952 21.90 19.70 0.57
CA VAL A 952 21.65 19.79 -0.89
C VAL A 952 20.28 20.40 -1.14
N ARG A 953 20.23 21.65 -1.63
CA ARG A 953 18.99 22.27 -2.12
C ARG A 953 18.58 21.68 -3.47
N PRO A 954 17.27 21.51 -3.75
CA PRO A 954 16.81 20.99 -5.04
C PRO A 954 17.04 21.95 -6.20
N ILE A 955 17.13 21.38 -7.39
CA ILE A 955 17.24 22.10 -8.66
C ILE A 955 15.83 22.40 -9.20
N TYR A 956 15.57 23.64 -9.60
CA TYR A 956 14.30 24.04 -10.19
C TYR A 956 14.27 23.75 -11.69
N ILE A 957 13.42 22.81 -12.12
CA ILE A 957 13.36 22.29 -13.49
C ILE A 957 12.00 22.55 -14.14
N ARG A 958 11.96 22.48 -15.47
CA ARG A 958 10.71 22.29 -16.24
C ARG A 958 10.77 20.93 -16.93
N GLU A 959 9.62 20.43 -17.38
CA GLU A 959 9.53 19.16 -18.12
C GLU A 959 8.91 19.35 -19.51
N GLY A 960 9.24 18.42 -20.42
CA GLY A 960 8.74 18.42 -21.79
C GLY A 960 7.35 17.80 -21.97
N GLY A 961 6.82 17.15 -20.92
CA GLY A 961 5.49 16.52 -20.86
C GLY A 961 4.35 17.49 -20.52
N SER A 962 3.19 16.94 -20.20
CA SER A 962 1.94 17.67 -19.89
C SER A 962 1.08 16.86 -18.92
N ILE A 963 0.63 17.46 -17.81
CA ILE A 963 -0.44 16.93 -16.96
C ILE A 963 -1.62 17.92 -17.07
N PRO A 964 -2.72 17.59 -17.79
CA PRO A 964 -3.77 18.55 -18.12
C PRO A 964 -4.45 19.16 -16.88
N THR A 965 -4.61 18.34 -15.85
CA THR A 965 -5.40 18.64 -14.66
C THR A 965 -4.79 19.74 -13.78
N ILE A 966 -3.47 19.98 -13.82
CA ILE A 966 -2.81 21.01 -12.97
C ILE A 966 -3.41 22.38 -13.25
N ARG A 967 -3.40 22.80 -14.53
CA ARG A 967 -3.80 24.15 -14.92
C ARG A 967 -5.31 24.36 -14.78
N PHE A 968 -6.10 23.30 -14.87
CA PHE A 968 -7.52 23.32 -14.50
C PHE A 968 -7.70 23.57 -13.00
N LEU A 969 -7.03 22.81 -12.13
CA LEU A 969 -7.20 22.94 -10.68
C LEU A 969 -6.78 24.34 -10.18
N GLU A 970 -5.69 24.91 -10.71
CA GLU A 970 -5.31 26.31 -10.42
C GLU A 970 -6.40 27.31 -10.80
N LYS A 971 -6.95 27.20 -12.03
CA LYS A 971 -8.01 28.08 -12.54
C LYS A 971 -9.32 27.93 -11.75
N GLU A 972 -9.67 26.70 -11.36
CA GLU A 972 -10.94 26.38 -10.70
C GLU A 972 -10.92 26.74 -9.21
N PHE A 973 -9.82 26.52 -8.50
CA PHE A 973 -9.70 26.82 -7.07
C PHE A 973 -9.05 28.16 -6.73
N SER A 974 -8.45 28.86 -7.71
CA SER A 974 -7.68 30.10 -7.51
C SER A 974 -6.53 29.93 -6.49
N ALA A 975 -5.87 28.77 -6.53
CA ALA A 975 -4.78 28.38 -5.64
C ALA A 975 -3.52 28.04 -6.46
N PRO A 976 -2.30 28.38 -5.99
CA PRO A 976 -1.05 27.98 -6.64
C PRO A 976 -0.82 26.46 -6.55
N ALA A 977 -0.30 25.88 -7.63
CA ALA A 977 0.15 24.49 -7.65
C ALA A 977 1.68 24.36 -7.55
N ALA A 978 2.14 23.19 -7.09
CA ALA A 978 3.52 22.74 -7.20
C ALA A 978 3.61 21.23 -7.44
N ASN A 979 4.57 20.79 -8.26
CA ASN A 979 4.82 19.38 -8.57
C ASN A 979 6.08 18.88 -7.85
N LEU A 980 5.96 17.81 -7.05
CA LEU A 980 7.05 17.14 -6.34
C LEU A 980 7.57 15.94 -7.16
N PRO A 981 8.80 15.99 -7.68
CA PRO A 981 9.41 14.86 -8.37
C PRO A 981 9.76 13.72 -7.39
N CYS A 982 9.04 12.60 -7.49
CA CYS A 982 9.24 11.42 -6.62
C CYS A 982 10.16 10.37 -7.26
N GLY A 983 9.96 10.09 -8.56
CA GLY A 983 10.73 9.10 -9.30
C GLY A 983 12.09 9.62 -9.79
N GLN A 984 12.97 8.70 -10.16
CA GLN A 984 14.29 9.01 -10.72
C GLN A 984 14.32 8.90 -12.25
N ALA A 985 15.34 9.49 -12.88
CA ALA A 985 15.61 9.36 -14.31
C ALA A 985 15.56 7.90 -14.82
N SER A 986 16.09 6.96 -14.02
CA SER A 986 16.19 5.55 -14.38
C SER A 986 14.99 4.68 -13.94
N ASP A 987 13.87 5.27 -13.50
CA ASP A 987 12.72 4.52 -12.98
C ASP A 987 11.76 3.96 -14.05
N ASN A 988 11.89 4.38 -15.32
CA ASN A 988 11.13 3.84 -16.47
C ASN A 988 9.59 3.94 -16.35
N ALA A 989 9.07 5.07 -15.87
CA ALA A 989 7.63 5.38 -15.87
C ALA A 989 6.97 5.22 -17.26
N HIS A 990 5.71 4.78 -17.28
CA HIS A 990 4.96 4.20 -18.41
C HIS A 990 5.66 3.05 -19.19
N LEU A 991 6.97 2.85 -19.08
CA LEU A 991 7.78 1.91 -19.88
C LEU A 991 7.88 0.51 -19.25
N ASP A 992 8.66 -0.38 -19.87
CA ASP A 992 8.87 -1.76 -19.43
C ASP A 992 9.94 -1.86 -18.34
N ASN A 993 9.66 -2.59 -17.25
CA ASN A 993 10.46 -2.61 -16.00
C ASN A 993 10.42 -1.29 -15.24
N GLU A 994 9.25 -0.66 -15.20
CA GLU A 994 8.99 0.42 -14.25
C GLU A 994 9.34 -0.01 -12.83
N ARG A 995 9.99 0.91 -12.12
CA ARG A 995 10.46 0.76 -10.76
C ARG A 995 10.34 2.08 -9.99
N LEU A 996 10.50 2.01 -8.69
CA LEU A 996 10.73 3.16 -7.82
C LEU A 996 11.78 2.78 -6.78
N ARG A 997 12.76 3.65 -6.54
CA ARG A 997 13.77 3.44 -5.50
C ARG A 997 13.15 3.55 -4.10
N VAL A 998 13.44 2.60 -3.22
CA VAL A 998 12.84 2.52 -1.87
C VAL A 998 13.12 3.77 -1.04
N GLU A 999 14.35 4.30 -1.12
CA GLU A 999 14.73 5.56 -0.48
C GLU A 999 13.88 6.73 -0.98
N ASN A 1000 13.65 6.85 -2.29
CA ASN A 1000 12.80 7.88 -2.89
C ASN A 1000 11.36 7.82 -2.38
N LEU A 1001 10.76 6.62 -2.26
CA LEU A 1001 9.41 6.45 -1.72
C LEU A 1001 9.32 6.94 -0.26
N TYR A 1002 10.30 6.60 0.57
CA TYR A 1002 10.31 7.00 1.99
C TYR A 1002 10.61 8.49 2.16
N LYS A 1003 11.60 9.03 1.44
CA LYS A 1003 11.90 10.47 1.45
C LYS A 1003 10.75 11.32 0.89
N SER A 1004 9.98 10.82 -0.08
CA SER A 1004 8.76 11.50 -0.55
C SER A 1004 7.71 11.63 0.55
N ARG A 1005 7.52 10.60 1.38
CA ARG A 1005 6.65 10.67 2.58
C ARG A 1005 7.20 11.67 3.61
N GLU A 1006 8.51 11.69 3.86
CA GLU A 1006 9.13 12.65 4.79
C GLU A 1006 8.94 14.10 4.31
N ILE A 1007 9.16 14.37 3.03
CA ILE A 1007 8.94 15.68 2.39
C ILE A 1007 7.48 16.11 2.54
N LEU A 1008 6.53 15.25 2.20
CA LEU A 1008 5.10 15.58 2.29
C LEU A 1008 4.64 15.74 3.75
N ARG A 1009 5.20 14.97 4.70
CA ARG A 1009 4.97 15.16 6.14
C ARG A 1009 5.51 16.51 6.62
N TYR A 1010 6.66 16.96 6.12
CA TYR A 1010 7.16 18.30 6.40
C TYR A 1010 6.21 19.38 5.85
N VAL A 1011 5.82 19.30 4.58
CA VAL A 1011 4.97 20.32 3.92
C VAL A 1011 3.60 20.44 4.59
N PHE A 1012 2.90 19.33 4.86
CA PHE A 1012 1.60 19.36 5.56
C PHE A 1012 1.68 19.89 7.01
N GLY A 1013 2.86 19.81 7.65
CA GLY A 1013 3.10 20.37 8.98
C GLY A 1013 3.53 21.84 8.99
N ARG A 1014 4.29 22.29 7.97
CA ARG A 1014 5.02 23.57 7.96
C ARG A 1014 4.43 24.64 7.03
N LEU A 1015 3.86 24.27 5.88
CA LEU A 1015 3.27 25.24 4.94
C LEU A 1015 2.21 26.16 5.60
N PRO A 1016 1.37 25.68 6.55
CA PRO A 1016 0.43 26.55 7.26
C PRO A 1016 1.05 27.48 8.31
N GLU A 1017 2.35 27.35 8.62
CA GLU A 1017 3.07 28.27 9.52
C GLU A 1017 3.55 29.52 8.79
N LYS A 1018 4.36 29.37 7.71
CA LYS A 1018 4.89 30.51 6.91
C LYS A 1018 3.76 31.44 6.49
N ALA A 1019 2.62 30.86 6.10
CA ALA A 1019 1.43 31.54 5.62
C ALA A 1019 0.59 32.28 6.71
N ARG A 1020 1.23 32.66 7.83
CA ARG A 1020 0.69 33.56 8.89
C ARG A 1020 1.54 34.83 9.09
N GLU A 1021 2.75 34.88 8.50
CA GLU A 1021 3.63 36.05 8.50
C GLU A 1021 3.34 36.96 7.30
#